data_AF-A0A819A5E8-F1
#
_entry.id   AF-A0A819A5E8-F1
#
_cell.length_a   1.000
_cell.length_b   1.000
_cell.length_c   1.000
_cell.angle_alpha   90.00
_cell.angle_beta   90.00
_cell.angle_gamma   90.00
#
_symmetry.space_group_name_H-M   'P 1'
#
loop_
_entity.id
_entity.type
_entity.pdbx_description
1 polymer ?
#
loop_
_entity_poly.entity_id
_entity_poly.type
_entity_poly.pdbx_seq_one_letter_code
_entity_poly.pdbx_strand_id
1 'polypeptide(L)'
;MSSTKLERVIIVGGGLGGLATALSFYYIFPRHNLKAPSITVYERDTMESSRLNEGYTLQLRNDPSSGGIQALKTIDEQLYRDIKQMAAPTGNKNIGMKIGFGINCDINPTIKFIRDTEHEMFRVARYNLRNRLVEEVKRSSSLSSVIDLQWNSHVIKADYDKITNKVIVELQDGRRDECDLLIVADGMHSSVRRYMFPDMRLNFHKHILLTGITPLNVGEQLPDQICPSLFGTTGQGVGVFLAPIDEKSFFWSLSYHSEQPRSPPLIGSAMNKDEQENLINEIVARSMNCLSDEFRSFVKRCDRQRLLIINCYDKFPHQNPSEKHIIFIGDALHPMSPMGGNGANMALRDGVDFVEVLIKNYGTNNGNFIEQSIEEFDRCHTKRSVNAIKISHWNISTAESTGLNSTMQKKLLLILIFFFHEGSFATNTDQCIFNSTTHDLPSTWSFSTIDQVKLCFANIPVNNLTINETMKQLFNSLEFYSFLSIIRQSNQPYFTNVNLQNELLTILHQSNMNMYKNDYDFHMSIVTCFKKLKDFHTKYFAPNGYSKFELLLPFILEFLPSTKEIKIKLGIHLYSSIIENKLNMNYTDKIITKIDGIDALEYMNYFAEQYTFMSKDKNVRLNSVFRKEFWLRNLGQYPLPLKNNITFTFFEQNNETTVTFPYLIIITKKFDNQISLENENRFSSNSSSETENVFNYIIDFEKLNWYKNNHNNNFELIMGNNDSYYYIHKSTQTAIIKLESFNEENFEDIKKIFLAAKGNTLILDLIGNHGGHSCLAYGLLNYLVPEYSSLHLLYEPMDGRTTKALRLFSKIFSFYLNSILNIQTNSSFTNMSWIEPAFNYTRGNSTDEYSMRWSINCDGEAFGMGKFWIKNNDTKYFQSIYVLTDGTCGSACSLFLSKLKFASNFKTIYGIGGGYNDNDLFESSSYAGGGAFQWNDIVTYHNQFSTNDSLINHLPTSAHLNLNVYEIYINALSSDYPREFLKQPIDKRLLIADYFNIQQSLEMIIDDYTRSNSQTLTVNSSFKMIIFNVFLRILFMKFSDSMPC
;
A
#
# COMPACT_ATOMS: atom_id res chain seq x y z
N MET A 1 44.70 0.04 3.89
CA MET A 1 43.79 -1.11 3.82
C MET A 1 42.95 -0.94 2.57
N SER A 2 43.14 -1.85 1.61
CA SER A 2 42.52 -1.83 0.28
C SER A 2 41.00 -1.93 0.40
N SER A 3 40.26 -1.02 -0.24
CA SER A 3 38.81 -1.15 -0.41
C SER A 3 38.52 -2.45 -1.17
N THR A 4 37.93 -3.44 -0.52
CA THR A 4 37.54 -4.72 -1.14
C THR A 4 36.42 -4.46 -2.15
N LYS A 5 36.78 -4.33 -3.42
CA LYS A 5 35.85 -4.16 -4.55
C LYS A 5 35.41 -5.54 -5.03
N LEU A 6 34.12 -5.73 -5.30
CA LEU A 6 33.60 -6.96 -5.91
C LEU A 6 33.93 -6.96 -7.41
N GLU A 7 34.87 -7.80 -7.85
CA GLU A 7 35.33 -7.85 -9.23
C GLU A 7 34.96 -9.15 -9.95
N ARG A 8 34.96 -10.29 -9.25
CA ARG A 8 34.67 -11.60 -9.83
C ARG A 8 33.71 -12.43 -8.97
N VAL A 9 32.65 -12.92 -9.59
CA VAL A 9 31.65 -13.82 -8.99
C VAL A 9 31.64 -15.13 -9.76
N ILE A 10 31.66 -16.25 -9.04
CA ILE A 10 31.41 -17.58 -9.63
C ILE A 10 30.04 -18.06 -9.17
N ILE A 11 29.24 -18.55 -10.11
CA ILE A 11 27.95 -19.18 -9.86
C ILE A 11 28.05 -20.66 -10.24
N VAL A 12 27.80 -21.55 -9.31
CA VAL A 12 27.83 -23.00 -9.55
C VAL A 12 26.41 -23.49 -9.80
N GLY A 13 26.10 -23.83 -11.05
CA GLY A 13 24.78 -24.29 -11.50
C GLY A 13 24.11 -23.30 -12.44
N GLY A 14 23.86 -23.72 -13.68
CA GLY A 14 23.12 -23.00 -14.72
C GLY A 14 21.63 -23.35 -14.76
N GLY A 15 21.04 -23.60 -13.59
CA GLY A 15 19.60 -23.77 -13.40
C GLY A 15 18.86 -22.43 -13.28
N LEU A 16 17.56 -22.47 -13.00
CA LEU A 16 16.73 -21.26 -12.91
C LEU A 16 17.27 -20.21 -11.92
N GLY A 17 17.66 -20.64 -10.71
CA GLY A 17 18.22 -19.75 -9.70
C GLY A 17 19.55 -19.14 -10.12
N GLY A 18 20.51 -19.95 -10.58
CA GLY A 18 21.83 -19.46 -10.99
C GLY A 18 21.79 -18.50 -12.19
N LEU A 19 20.95 -18.81 -13.20
CA LEU A 19 20.75 -17.93 -14.34
C LEU A 19 20.04 -16.62 -13.94
N ALA A 20 19.01 -16.69 -13.08
CA ALA A 20 18.35 -15.50 -12.55
C ALA A 20 19.33 -14.61 -11.78
N THR A 21 20.17 -15.18 -10.93
CA THR A 21 21.22 -14.44 -10.21
C THR A 21 22.20 -13.77 -11.17
N ALA A 22 22.70 -14.49 -12.18
CA ALA A 22 23.62 -13.93 -13.17
C ALA A 22 23.02 -12.72 -13.91
N LEU A 23 21.75 -12.84 -14.33
CA LEU A 23 21.02 -11.75 -15.00
C LEU A 23 20.73 -10.59 -14.05
N SER A 24 20.45 -10.85 -12.77
CA SER A 24 20.26 -9.82 -11.74
C SER A 24 21.50 -8.95 -11.58
N PHE A 25 22.69 -9.53 -11.52
CA PHE A 25 23.93 -8.74 -11.47
C PHE A 25 24.07 -7.82 -12.70
N TYR A 26 23.75 -8.33 -13.89
CA TYR A 26 23.85 -7.53 -15.11
C TYR A 26 22.80 -6.41 -15.18
N TYR A 27 21.54 -6.70 -14.87
CA TYR A 27 20.44 -5.76 -15.06
C TYR A 27 20.26 -4.79 -13.88
N ILE A 28 20.57 -5.20 -12.65
CA ILE A 28 20.27 -4.42 -11.44
C ILE A 28 21.46 -3.54 -11.05
N PHE A 29 22.72 -4.01 -11.09
CA PHE A 29 23.89 -3.20 -10.68
C PHE A 29 23.97 -1.85 -11.41
N PRO A 30 23.81 -1.78 -12.76
CA PRO A 30 23.87 -0.50 -13.47
C PRO A 30 22.73 0.46 -13.10
N ARG A 31 21.55 -0.04 -12.69
CA ARG A 31 20.44 0.80 -12.21
C ARG A 31 20.80 1.56 -10.92
N HIS A 32 21.81 1.08 -10.19
CA HIS A 32 22.34 1.71 -8.98
C HIS A 32 23.71 2.37 -9.18
N ASN A 33 24.09 2.67 -10.44
CA ASN A 33 25.40 3.24 -10.80
C ASN A 33 26.61 2.38 -10.37
N LEU A 34 26.41 1.06 -10.20
CA LEU A 34 27.48 0.12 -9.91
C LEU A 34 27.91 -0.61 -11.18
N LYS A 35 29.22 -0.86 -11.31
CA LYS A 35 29.74 -1.72 -12.38
C LYS A 35 29.48 -3.18 -12.00
N ALA A 36 28.82 -3.93 -12.89
CA ALA A 36 28.64 -5.36 -12.71
C ALA A 36 30.00 -6.09 -12.66
N PRO A 37 30.18 -7.07 -11.75
CA PRO A 37 31.39 -7.89 -11.70
C PRO A 37 31.46 -8.83 -12.90
N SER A 38 32.64 -9.41 -13.16
CA SER A 38 32.78 -10.54 -14.08
C SER A 38 32.16 -11.79 -13.46
N ILE A 39 31.28 -12.46 -14.20
CA ILE A 39 30.52 -13.60 -13.71
C ILE A 39 30.87 -14.82 -14.54
N THR A 40 31.26 -15.91 -13.88
CA THR A 40 31.39 -17.23 -14.53
C THR A 40 30.35 -18.18 -13.94
N VAL A 41 29.50 -18.74 -14.80
CA VAL A 41 28.49 -19.73 -14.42
C VAL A 41 28.97 -21.11 -14.87
N TYR A 42 29.28 -21.99 -13.92
CA TYR A 42 29.69 -23.36 -14.18
C TYR A 42 28.48 -24.31 -14.11
N GLU A 43 28.11 -24.91 -15.25
CA GLU A 43 27.04 -25.90 -15.35
C GLU A 43 27.64 -27.27 -15.66
N ARG A 44 27.28 -28.28 -14.86
CA ARG A 44 27.78 -29.65 -15.02
C ARG A 44 27.19 -30.35 -16.23
N ASP A 45 25.96 -30.01 -16.58
CA ASP A 45 25.23 -30.62 -17.67
C ASP A 45 25.73 -30.09 -19.02
N THR A 46 25.41 -30.80 -20.10
CA THR A 46 25.60 -30.29 -21.47
C THR A 46 24.50 -29.26 -21.78
N MET A 47 24.74 -28.40 -22.78
CA MET A 47 23.70 -27.49 -23.27
C MET A 47 22.46 -28.23 -23.82
N GLU A 48 22.67 -29.46 -24.33
CA GLU A 48 21.66 -30.28 -25.03
C GLU A 48 20.85 -31.17 -24.07
N SER A 49 21.33 -31.40 -22.85
CA SER A 49 20.73 -32.36 -21.89
C SER A 49 19.42 -31.92 -21.23
N SER A 50 18.75 -30.88 -21.71
CA SER A 50 17.65 -30.23 -20.99
C SER A 50 16.23 -30.59 -21.46
N ARG A 51 15.99 -30.93 -22.74
CA ARG A 51 14.60 -31.15 -23.23
C ARG A 51 13.95 -32.43 -22.69
N LEU A 52 14.72 -33.50 -22.53
CA LEU A 52 14.25 -34.81 -22.05
C LEU A 52 14.22 -34.87 -20.51
N ASN A 53 15.14 -34.17 -19.84
CA ASN A 53 15.33 -34.23 -18.39
C ASN A 53 14.50 -33.17 -17.62
N GLU A 54 14.09 -32.08 -18.27
CA GLU A 54 13.31 -30.98 -17.68
C GLU A 54 11.91 -30.88 -18.26
N GLY A 55 11.36 -32.02 -18.69
CA GLY A 55 10.17 -32.05 -19.51
C GLY A 55 8.87 -31.59 -18.85
N TYR A 56 8.85 -31.29 -17.56
CA TYR A 56 7.65 -30.99 -16.78
C TYR A 56 7.29 -29.48 -16.74
N THR A 57 6.10 -29.18 -16.22
CA THR A 57 5.52 -27.81 -16.17
C THR A 57 5.66 -27.19 -14.78
N LEU A 58 6.06 -25.92 -14.74
CA LEU A 58 6.14 -25.10 -13.53
C LEU A 58 4.97 -24.12 -13.48
N GLN A 59 4.52 -23.80 -12.27
CA GLN A 59 3.59 -22.69 -12.06
C GLN A 59 4.37 -21.50 -11.49
N LEU A 60 4.45 -20.41 -12.24
CA LEU A 60 5.01 -19.15 -11.79
C LEU A 60 3.92 -18.32 -11.10
N ARG A 61 4.25 -17.70 -9.97
CA ARG A 61 3.30 -16.93 -9.14
C ARG A 61 3.96 -15.65 -8.61
N ASN A 62 3.18 -14.60 -8.35
CA ASN A 62 3.65 -13.36 -7.71
C ASN A 62 3.20 -13.22 -6.23
N ASP A 63 2.77 -14.31 -5.59
CA ASP A 63 2.34 -14.26 -4.18
C ASP A 63 3.54 -14.12 -3.22
N PRO A 64 3.37 -13.49 -2.03
CA PRO A 64 4.47 -13.22 -1.09
C PRO A 64 5.23 -14.46 -0.63
N SER A 65 4.62 -15.64 -0.69
CA SER A 65 5.27 -16.90 -0.28
C SER A 65 6.15 -17.53 -1.36
N SER A 66 6.08 -17.05 -2.61
CA SER A 66 6.82 -17.64 -3.75
C SER A 66 7.64 -16.63 -4.56
N GLY A 67 7.08 -15.48 -4.94
CA GLY A 67 7.81 -14.35 -5.56
C GLY A 67 8.42 -14.58 -6.95
N GLY A 68 8.12 -15.68 -7.66
CA GLY A 68 8.82 -16.03 -8.90
C GLY A 68 8.55 -15.08 -10.08
N ILE A 69 7.30 -14.61 -10.25
CA ILE A 69 6.97 -13.59 -11.26
C ILE A 69 7.61 -12.24 -10.88
N GLN A 70 7.61 -11.90 -9.59
CA GLN A 70 8.21 -10.67 -9.09
C GLN A 70 9.72 -10.65 -9.39
N ALA A 71 10.40 -11.78 -9.19
CA ALA A 71 11.81 -11.92 -9.54
C ALA A 71 12.09 -11.65 -11.03
N LEU A 72 11.28 -12.21 -11.93
CA LEU A 72 11.44 -11.99 -13.38
C LEU A 72 11.22 -10.52 -13.77
N LYS A 73 10.18 -9.87 -13.22
CA LYS A 73 9.92 -8.44 -13.44
C LYS A 73 11.06 -7.55 -12.92
N THR A 74 11.59 -7.89 -11.73
CA THR A 74 12.73 -7.17 -11.15
C THR A 74 13.98 -7.30 -12.01
N ILE A 75 14.26 -8.49 -12.57
CA ILE A 75 15.38 -8.68 -13.50
C ILE A 75 15.18 -7.81 -14.73
N ASP A 76 14.13 -8.04 -15.51
CA ASP A 76 13.80 -7.24 -16.68
C ASP A 76 12.34 -7.44 -17.11
N GLU A 77 11.63 -6.34 -17.34
CA GLU A 77 10.20 -6.36 -17.67
C GLU A 77 9.93 -6.97 -19.06
N GLN A 78 10.86 -6.83 -20.01
CA GLN A 78 10.70 -7.42 -21.34
C GLN A 78 10.96 -8.92 -21.31
N LEU A 79 12.00 -9.37 -20.60
CA LEU A 79 12.25 -10.79 -20.32
C LEU A 79 11.02 -11.47 -19.71
N TYR A 80 10.39 -10.82 -18.73
CA TYR A 80 9.15 -11.28 -18.14
C TYR A 80 8.02 -11.46 -19.17
N ARG A 81 7.80 -10.44 -20.02
CA ARG A 81 6.75 -10.49 -21.07
C ARG A 81 7.00 -11.62 -22.07
N ASP A 82 8.24 -11.82 -22.49
CA ASP A 82 8.61 -12.89 -23.41
C ASP A 82 8.35 -14.27 -22.79
N ILE A 83 8.70 -14.46 -21.51
CA ILE A 83 8.39 -15.69 -20.77
C ILE A 83 6.89 -15.91 -20.64
N LYS A 84 6.10 -14.85 -20.40
CA LYS A 84 4.64 -14.94 -20.30
C LYS A 84 3.99 -15.34 -21.62
N GLN A 85 4.55 -14.94 -22.76
CA GLN A 85 4.06 -15.37 -24.08
C GLN A 85 4.27 -16.87 -24.32
N MET A 86 5.22 -17.49 -23.63
CA MET A 86 5.46 -18.95 -23.67
C MET A 86 4.56 -19.73 -22.70
N ALA A 87 3.61 -19.06 -22.02
CA ALA A 87 2.73 -19.68 -21.06
C ALA A 87 1.82 -20.73 -21.73
N ALA A 88 1.58 -21.83 -21.01
CA ALA A 88 0.62 -22.83 -21.46
C ALA A 88 -0.78 -22.19 -21.54
N PRO A 89 -1.60 -22.54 -22.55
CA PRO A 89 -2.95 -22.00 -22.68
C PRO A 89 -3.80 -22.43 -21.49
N THR A 90 -4.32 -21.46 -20.75
CA THR A 90 -5.21 -21.70 -19.61
C THR A 90 -6.69 -21.49 -19.94
N GLY A 91 -7.00 -20.97 -21.14
CA GLY A 91 -8.33 -20.48 -21.50
C GLY A 91 -8.81 -19.31 -20.61
N ASN A 92 -9.96 -18.73 -20.93
CA ASN A 92 -10.64 -17.66 -20.17
C ASN A 92 -11.17 -18.11 -18.78
N LYS A 93 -10.47 -19.00 -18.06
CA LYS A 93 -11.00 -19.65 -16.84
C LYS A 93 -10.05 -19.48 -15.66
N ASN A 94 -10.64 -19.21 -14.49
CA ASN A 94 -9.99 -18.89 -13.22
C ASN A 94 -8.74 -19.76 -12.95
N ILE A 95 -7.62 -19.08 -12.71
CA ILE A 95 -6.31 -19.71 -12.54
C ILE A 95 -6.18 -20.19 -11.08
N GLY A 96 -6.01 -21.49 -10.85
CA GLY A 96 -5.90 -22.10 -9.52
C GLY A 96 -5.67 -23.63 -9.58
N MET A 97 -5.26 -24.26 -8.48
CA MET A 97 -5.12 -25.72 -8.41
C MET A 97 -6.44 -26.35 -7.97
N LYS A 98 -7.02 -27.25 -8.76
CA LYS A 98 -8.20 -28.03 -8.33
C LYS A 98 -7.74 -29.16 -7.41
N ILE A 99 -8.49 -29.43 -6.33
CA ILE A 99 -8.22 -30.54 -5.43
C ILE A 99 -9.39 -31.53 -5.48
N GLY A 100 -9.13 -32.76 -5.92
CA GLY A 100 -10.10 -33.85 -5.95
C GLY A 100 -9.94 -34.82 -4.79
N PHE A 101 -11.05 -35.22 -4.15
CA PHE A 101 -11.09 -36.28 -3.14
C PHE A 101 -11.95 -37.45 -3.63
N GLY A 102 -11.33 -38.57 -3.98
CA GLY A 102 -12.05 -39.79 -4.31
C GLY A 102 -12.49 -40.56 -3.05
N ILE A 103 -13.73 -41.05 -3.06
CA ILE A 103 -14.16 -42.20 -2.24
C ILE A 103 -14.60 -43.25 -3.25
N ASN A 104 -14.04 -44.46 -3.18
CA ASN A 104 -14.27 -45.50 -4.20
C ASN A 104 -13.99 -45.01 -5.63
N CYS A 105 -12.82 -44.39 -5.83
CA CYS A 105 -12.16 -44.29 -7.14
C CYS A 105 -12.74 -43.26 -8.13
N ASP A 106 -13.76 -42.50 -7.74
CA ASP A 106 -14.24 -41.35 -8.50
C ASP A 106 -13.56 -40.06 -8.00
N ILE A 107 -12.54 -39.58 -8.73
CA ILE A 107 -11.99 -38.23 -8.53
C ILE A 107 -12.96 -37.21 -9.14
N ASN A 108 -14.09 -36.98 -8.48
CA ASN A 108 -14.88 -35.80 -8.77
C ASN A 108 -14.15 -34.57 -8.23
N PRO A 109 -13.96 -33.50 -9.02
CA PRO A 109 -13.44 -32.24 -8.52
C PRO A 109 -14.47 -31.66 -7.53
N THR A 110 -14.39 -32.10 -6.28
CA THR A 110 -15.36 -31.75 -5.23
C THR A 110 -15.08 -30.35 -4.70
N ILE A 111 -13.83 -29.89 -4.82
CA ILE A 111 -13.36 -28.63 -4.26
C ILE A 111 -12.50 -27.92 -5.30
N LYS A 112 -13.03 -26.83 -5.85
CA LYS A 112 -12.24 -25.89 -6.64
C LYS A 112 -11.50 -25.00 -5.64
N PHE A 113 -10.21 -25.23 -5.42
CA PHE A 113 -9.34 -24.23 -4.79
C PHE A 113 -9.14 -23.10 -5.82
N ILE A 114 -10.19 -22.29 -6.00
CA ILE A 114 -10.01 -20.94 -6.51
C ILE A 114 -9.37 -20.22 -5.33
N ARG A 115 -8.04 -20.12 -5.32
CA ARG A 115 -7.49 -18.94 -4.70
C ARG A 115 -8.03 -17.80 -5.57
N ASP A 116 -8.96 -17.01 -5.07
CA ASP A 116 -9.18 -15.65 -5.58
C ASP A 116 -7.85 -14.91 -5.34
N THR A 117 -6.87 -15.18 -6.19
CA THR A 117 -5.58 -14.52 -6.07
C THR A 117 -5.72 -13.17 -6.76
N GLU A 118 -5.67 -12.09 -5.99
CA GLU A 118 -5.15 -10.77 -6.44
C GLU A 118 -3.75 -10.88 -7.09
N HIS A 119 -3.14 -12.07 -7.02
CA HIS A 119 -1.82 -12.46 -7.45
C HIS A 119 -1.85 -13.15 -8.83
N GLU A 120 -1.12 -12.59 -9.79
CA GLU A 120 -0.83 -13.14 -11.11
C GLU A 120 -0.16 -14.52 -11.03
N MET A 121 -0.59 -15.45 -11.88
CA MET A 121 0.03 -16.77 -12.04
C MET A 121 -0.15 -17.34 -13.45
N PHE A 122 0.83 -18.10 -13.93
CA PHE A 122 0.74 -18.85 -15.19
C PHE A 122 1.64 -20.09 -15.16
N ARG A 123 1.38 -21.05 -16.05
CA ARG A 123 2.23 -22.24 -16.21
C ARG A 123 3.17 -22.09 -17.39
N VAL A 124 4.38 -22.59 -17.25
CA VAL A 124 5.40 -22.61 -18.30
C VAL A 124 6.17 -23.92 -18.23
N ALA A 125 6.51 -24.51 -19.36
CA ALA A 125 7.41 -25.67 -19.39
C ALA A 125 8.78 -25.27 -18.82
N ARG A 126 9.32 -26.05 -17.88
CA ARG A 126 10.59 -25.72 -17.22
C ARG A 126 11.72 -25.51 -18.22
N TYR A 127 11.81 -26.42 -19.19
CA TYR A 127 12.77 -26.34 -20.29
C TYR A 127 12.69 -25.01 -21.05
N ASN A 128 11.48 -24.56 -21.43
CA ASN A 128 11.29 -23.29 -22.14
C ASN A 128 11.74 -22.10 -21.30
N LEU A 129 11.41 -22.10 -20.00
CA LEU A 129 11.84 -21.06 -19.07
C LEU A 129 13.37 -21.00 -18.94
N ARG A 130 14.02 -22.14 -18.71
CA ARG A 130 15.49 -22.20 -18.59
C ARG A 130 16.17 -21.76 -19.89
N ASN A 131 15.69 -22.24 -21.04
CA ASN A 131 16.23 -21.87 -22.34
C ASN A 131 16.10 -20.36 -22.59
N ARG A 132 14.94 -19.77 -22.30
CA ARG A 132 14.75 -18.33 -22.48
C ARG A 132 15.72 -17.52 -21.61
N LEU A 133 16.03 -17.97 -20.39
CA LEU A 133 17.06 -17.34 -19.55
C LEU A 133 18.47 -17.51 -20.13
N VAL A 134 18.80 -18.69 -20.68
CA VAL A 134 20.09 -18.91 -21.38
C VAL A 134 20.22 -18.04 -22.63
N GLU A 135 19.15 -17.93 -23.42
CA GLU A 135 19.07 -17.05 -24.58
C GLU A 135 19.26 -15.58 -24.17
N GLU A 136 18.70 -15.17 -23.03
CA GLU A 136 18.91 -13.82 -22.49
C GLU A 136 20.39 -13.56 -22.21
N VAL A 137 21.08 -14.49 -21.54
CA VAL A 137 22.53 -14.38 -21.28
C VAL A 137 23.34 -14.25 -22.57
N LYS A 138 22.87 -14.86 -23.67
CA LYS A 138 23.53 -14.84 -24.98
C LYS A 138 23.06 -13.72 -25.92
N ARG A 139 22.08 -12.91 -25.50
CA ARG A 139 21.37 -11.98 -26.38
C ARG A 139 22.24 -10.87 -26.98
N SER A 140 23.30 -10.44 -26.28
CA SER A 140 24.19 -9.39 -26.75
C SER A 140 25.64 -9.64 -26.39
N SER A 141 26.56 -9.08 -27.18
CA SER A 141 28.00 -9.09 -26.90
C SER A 141 28.35 -8.42 -25.56
N SER A 142 27.58 -7.42 -25.13
CA SER A 142 27.71 -6.79 -23.82
C SER A 142 27.41 -7.78 -22.68
N LEU A 143 26.28 -8.50 -22.76
CA LEU A 143 25.90 -9.54 -21.78
C LEU A 143 26.94 -10.66 -21.73
N SER A 144 27.37 -11.16 -22.89
CA SER A 144 28.36 -12.24 -22.99
C SER A 144 29.78 -11.81 -22.59
N SER A 145 30.06 -10.50 -22.49
CA SER A 145 31.31 -9.98 -21.93
C SER A 145 31.32 -9.88 -20.40
N VAL A 146 30.13 -9.91 -19.77
CA VAL A 146 29.96 -9.85 -18.32
C VAL A 146 29.70 -11.25 -17.74
N ILE A 147 28.87 -12.05 -18.42
CA ILE A 147 28.45 -13.38 -18.00
C ILE A 147 29.06 -14.43 -18.94
N ASP A 148 29.97 -15.23 -18.40
CA ASP A 148 30.58 -16.38 -19.08
C ASP A 148 29.89 -17.68 -18.61
N LEU A 149 29.15 -18.33 -19.51
CA LEU A 149 28.42 -19.56 -19.20
C LEU A 149 29.17 -20.79 -19.72
N GLN A 150 29.72 -21.57 -18.78
CA GLN A 150 30.60 -22.71 -19.02
C GLN A 150 29.84 -24.03 -18.77
N TRP A 151 29.51 -24.75 -19.85
CA TRP A 151 28.87 -26.06 -19.79
C TRP A 151 29.88 -27.18 -19.53
N ASN A 152 29.41 -28.38 -19.21
CA ASN A 152 30.25 -29.56 -18.90
C ASN A 152 31.34 -29.28 -17.84
N SER A 153 31.06 -28.37 -16.91
CA SER A 153 31.99 -27.87 -15.93
C SER A 153 31.44 -28.11 -14.53
N HIS A 154 31.75 -29.27 -13.98
CA HIS A 154 31.24 -29.69 -12.67
C HIS A 154 32.20 -29.25 -11.55
N VAL A 155 31.79 -28.25 -10.77
CA VAL A 155 32.50 -27.86 -9.53
C VAL A 155 32.20 -28.84 -8.41
N ILE A 156 33.25 -29.45 -7.84
CA ILE A 156 33.15 -30.50 -6.82
C ILE A 156 33.59 -30.04 -5.43
N LYS A 157 34.39 -28.98 -5.33
CA LYS A 157 34.87 -28.42 -4.06
C LYS A 157 34.94 -26.90 -4.10
N ALA A 158 34.84 -26.29 -2.92
CA ALA A 158 35.06 -24.86 -2.72
C ALA A 158 35.72 -24.65 -1.36
N ASP A 159 36.85 -23.94 -1.35
CA ASP A 159 37.60 -23.60 -0.15
C ASP A 159 37.86 -22.09 -0.12
N TYR A 160 37.78 -21.48 1.06
CA TYR A 160 38.08 -20.06 1.23
C TYR A 160 39.51 -19.87 1.71
N ASP A 161 40.30 -19.14 0.94
CA ASP A 161 41.68 -18.79 1.27
C ASP A 161 41.71 -17.46 2.03
N LYS A 162 42.00 -17.57 3.34
CA LYS A 162 42.09 -16.44 4.27
C LYS A 162 43.25 -15.48 3.95
N ILE A 163 44.29 -15.93 3.22
CA ILE A 163 45.45 -15.10 2.89
C ILE A 163 45.09 -14.17 1.73
N THR A 164 44.45 -14.70 0.70
CA THR A 164 44.07 -13.96 -0.51
C THR A 164 42.69 -13.32 -0.41
N ASN A 165 41.89 -13.69 0.58
CA ASN A 165 40.49 -13.28 0.76
C ASN A 165 39.61 -13.67 -0.45
N LYS A 166 39.86 -14.86 -1.02
CA LYS A 166 39.18 -15.39 -2.20
C LYS A 166 38.64 -16.80 -1.96
N VAL A 167 37.62 -17.16 -2.72
CA VAL A 167 37.11 -18.53 -2.79
C VAL A 167 37.76 -19.25 -3.96
N ILE A 168 38.34 -20.42 -3.70
CA ILE A 168 38.95 -21.30 -4.70
C ILE A 168 37.99 -22.45 -4.96
N VAL A 169 37.58 -22.63 -6.21
CA VAL A 169 36.75 -23.75 -6.65
C VAL A 169 37.57 -24.77 -7.41
N GLU A 170 37.31 -26.06 -7.18
CA GLU A 170 37.93 -27.18 -7.92
C GLU A 170 36.87 -27.89 -8.76
N LEU A 171 37.16 -28.02 -10.06
CA LEU A 171 36.32 -28.73 -11.02
C LEU A 171 36.71 -30.21 -11.07
N GLN A 172 35.77 -31.04 -11.51
CA GLN A 172 35.96 -32.49 -11.61
C GLN A 172 37.11 -32.89 -12.56
N ASP A 173 37.41 -32.06 -13.54
CA ASP A 173 38.52 -32.25 -14.49
C ASP A 173 39.89 -31.80 -13.94
N GLY A 174 39.94 -31.34 -12.69
CA GLY A 174 41.15 -30.87 -12.01
C GLY A 174 41.47 -29.39 -12.22
N ARG A 175 40.70 -28.65 -13.04
CA ARG A 175 40.84 -27.19 -13.14
C ARG A 175 40.50 -26.54 -11.81
N ARG A 176 41.19 -25.44 -11.51
CA ARG A 176 40.91 -24.56 -10.36
C ARG A 176 40.65 -23.15 -10.85
N ASP A 177 39.74 -22.47 -10.18
CA ASP A 177 39.38 -21.08 -10.45
C ASP A 177 39.14 -20.35 -9.12
N GLU A 178 39.22 -19.02 -9.13
CA GLU A 178 39.08 -18.18 -7.94
C GLU A 178 38.09 -17.04 -8.13
N CYS A 179 37.40 -16.63 -7.07
CA CYS A 179 36.48 -15.50 -7.07
C CYS A 179 36.43 -14.78 -5.72
N ASP A 180 35.83 -13.59 -5.72
CA ASP A 180 35.59 -12.82 -4.50
C ASP A 180 34.36 -13.33 -3.74
N LEU A 181 33.38 -13.86 -4.48
CA LEU A 181 32.09 -14.37 -4.00
C LEU A 181 31.67 -15.59 -4.80
N LEU A 182 31.34 -16.68 -4.10
CA LEU A 182 30.82 -17.91 -4.68
C LEU A 182 29.32 -18.07 -4.37
N ILE A 183 28.52 -18.24 -5.42
CA ILE A 183 27.09 -18.51 -5.31
C ILE A 183 26.83 -19.95 -5.75
N VAL A 184 26.37 -20.77 -4.82
CA VAL A 184 26.11 -22.19 -5.03
C VAL A 184 24.63 -22.42 -5.32
N ALA A 185 24.32 -22.78 -6.57
CA ALA A 185 22.98 -23.01 -7.10
C ALA A 185 22.88 -24.37 -7.84
N ASP A 186 23.71 -25.35 -7.48
CA ASP A 186 23.86 -26.66 -8.14
C ASP A 186 22.83 -27.72 -7.69
N GLY A 187 21.77 -27.24 -7.05
CA GLY A 187 20.52 -27.94 -6.81
C GLY A 187 20.56 -28.95 -5.66
N MET A 188 19.52 -29.80 -5.61
CA MET A 188 19.27 -30.71 -4.50
C MET A 188 20.43 -31.67 -4.20
N HIS A 189 21.19 -32.08 -5.20
CA HIS A 189 22.35 -32.96 -5.04
C HIS A 189 23.67 -32.21 -5.09
N SER A 190 23.67 -30.99 -4.54
CA SER A 190 24.82 -30.09 -4.48
C SER A 190 26.11 -30.81 -4.08
N SER A 191 27.13 -30.72 -4.94
CA SER A 191 28.44 -31.33 -4.68
C SER A 191 29.22 -30.47 -3.71
N VAL A 192 29.12 -29.15 -3.85
CA VAL A 192 29.72 -28.18 -2.93
C VAL A 192 29.13 -28.32 -1.52
N ARG A 193 27.81 -28.47 -1.37
CA ARG A 193 27.19 -28.68 -0.05
C ARG A 193 27.68 -29.96 0.61
N ARG A 194 27.79 -31.06 -0.15
CA ARG A 194 28.32 -32.34 0.39
C ARG A 194 29.78 -32.24 0.79
N TYR A 195 30.58 -31.49 0.04
CA TYR A 195 31.98 -31.26 0.38
C TYR A 195 32.10 -30.44 1.67
N MET A 196 31.40 -29.30 1.74
CA MET A 196 31.48 -28.39 2.89
C MET A 196 30.82 -28.94 4.14
N PHE A 197 29.77 -29.76 3.97
CA PHE A 197 28.97 -30.29 5.06
C PHE A 197 28.71 -31.79 4.87
N PRO A 198 29.71 -32.66 5.08
CA PRO A 198 29.62 -34.10 4.83
C PRO A 198 28.50 -34.81 5.60
N ASP A 199 28.16 -34.32 6.79
CA ASP A 199 27.11 -34.87 7.65
C ASP A 199 25.69 -34.43 7.21
N MET A 200 25.59 -33.43 6.33
CA MET A 200 24.31 -32.92 5.85
C MET A 200 23.71 -33.79 4.75
N ARG A 201 22.98 -34.81 5.17
CA ARG A 201 22.20 -35.69 4.29
C ARG A 201 20.80 -35.13 3.98
N LEU A 202 20.28 -35.48 2.81
CA LEU A 202 18.87 -35.24 2.44
C LEU A 202 17.96 -36.23 3.18
N ASN A 203 16.76 -35.78 3.55
CA ASN A 203 15.75 -36.62 4.16
C ASN A 203 14.82 -37.17 3.10
N PHE A 204 14.77 -38.49 2.96
CA PHE A 204 13.78 -39.14 2.11
C PHE A 204 12.44 -39.20 2.85
N HIS A 205 11.39 -38.64 2.27
CA HIS A 205 10.05 -38.58 2.89
C HIS A 205 9.15 -39.75 2.52
N LYS A 206 9.76 -40.90 2.21
CA LYS A 206 9.06 -42.14 1.88
C LYS A 206 7.98 -42.00 0.80
N HIS A 207 8.17 -41.05 -0.12
CA HIS A 207 7.20 -40.73 -1.15
C HIS A 207 7.88 -40.68 -2.51
N ILE A 208 7.27 -41.30 -3.51
CA ILE A 208 7.80 -41.40 -4.87
C ILE A 208 6.74 -40.91 -5.85
N LEU A 209 7.15 -40.11 -6.84
CA LEU A 209 6.33 -39.69 -7.97
C LEU A 209 6.80 -40.44 -9.22
N LEU A 210 5.86 -41.04 -9.93
CA LEU A 210 6.04 -41.59 -11.28
C LEU A 210 5.33 -40.65 -12.24
N THR A 211 6.06 -40.06 -13.17
CA THR A 211 5.55 -38.97 -14.00
C THR A 211 5.76 -39.24 -15.47
N GLY A 212 4.95 -38.63 -16.32
CA GLY A 212 5.11 -38.69 -17.77
C GLY A 212 4.37 -37.56 -18.48
N ILE A 213 4.57 -37.50 -19.79
CA ILE A 213 3.88 -36.56 -20.68
C ILE A 213 3.15 -37.34 -21.73
N THR A 214 1.90 -36.99 -21.96
CA THR A 214 1.08 -37.60 -23.00
C THR A 214 0.72 -36.56 -24.06
N PRO A 215 1.04 -36.81 -25.35
CA PRO A 215 0.55 -35.99 -26.44
C PRO A 215 -0.95 -36.23 -26.66
N LEU A 216 -1.67 -35.18 -27.04
CA LEU A 216 -3.06 -35.24 -27.44
C LEU A 216 -3.15 -35.69 -28.90
N ASN A 217 -4.17 -36.50 -29.21
CA ASN A 217 -4.49 -36.86 -30.58
C ASN A 217 -5.06 -35.65 -31.34
N VAL A 218 -5.03 -35.70 -32.68
CA VAL A 218 -5.64 -34.65 -33.51
C VAL A 218 -7.15 -34.55 -33.21
N GLY A 219 -7.61 -33.38 -32.78
CA GLY A 219 -9.00 -33.12 -32.39
C GLY A 219 -9.33 -33.42 -30.91
N GLU A 220 -8.40 -34.00 -30.15
CA GLU A 220 -8.52 -34.20 -28.70
C GLU A 220 -8.19 -32.88 -27.99
N GLN A 221 -9.08 -32.39 -27.11
CA GLN A 221 -8.86 -31.22 -26.27
C GLN A 221 -8.64 -31.64 -24.82
N LEU A 222 -7.86 -30.87 -24.06
CA LEU A 222 -7.71 -31.11 -22.63
C LEU A 222 -9.05 -30.92 -21.92
N PRO A 223 -9.49 -31.90 -21.10
CA PRO A 223 -10.67 -31.74 -20.27
C PRO A 223 -10.59 -30.48 -19.42
N ASP A 224 -11.66 -29.68 -19.43
CA ASP A 224 -11.80 -28.46 -18.61
C ASP A 224 -11.50 -28.70 -17.12
N GLN A 225 -11.71 -29.93 -16.65
CA GLN A 225 -11.48 -30.37 -15.27
C GLN A 225 -10.00 -30.35 -14.89
N ILE A 226 -9.08 -30.50 -15.85
CA ILE A 226 -7.63 -30.52 -15.64
C ILE A 226 -7.04 -29.10 -15.64
N CYS A 227 -7.69 -28.12 -16.26
CA CYS A 227 -7.17 -26.76 -16.38
C CYS A 227 -7.40 -25.89 -15.11
N PRO A 228 -6.40 -25.10 -14.65
CA PRO A 228 -5.01 -25.04 -15.12
C PRO A 228 -4.09 -26.10 -14.46
N SER A 229 -4.55 -26.82 -13.42
CA SER A 229 -3.97 -28.09 -12.95
C SER A 229 -4.93 -28.78 -11.97
N LEU A 230 -4.89 -30.10 -11.89
CA LEU A 230 -5.62 -30.94 -10.94
C LEU A 230 -4.65 -31.71 -10.05
N PHE A 231 -4.74 -31.54 -8.73
CA PHE A 231 -4.16 -32.42 -7.73
C PHE A 231 -5.27 -33.26 -7.12
N GLY A 232 -5.06 -34.55 -6.87
CA GLY A 232 -6.09 -35.42 -6.32
C GLY A 232 -5.50 -36.51 -5.46
N THR A 233 -6.27 -36.95 -4.47
CA THR A 233 -6.01 -38.18 -3.73
C THR A 233 -7.13 -39.19 -4.01
N THR A 234 -6.73 -40.45 -4.15
CA THR A 234 -7.66 -41.56 -4.39
C THR A 234 -8.26 -42.12 -3.11
N GLY A 235 -7.74 -41.73 -1.94
CA GLY A 235 -8.10 -42.32 -0.65
C GLY A 235 -7.60 -43.78 -0.47
N GLN A 236 -6.75 -44.26 -1.38
CA GLN A 236 -6.12 -45.58 -1.36
C GLN A 236 -4.59 -45.49 -1.30
N GLY A 237 -4.04 -44.37 -0.81
CA GLY A 237 -2.59 -44.16 -0.70
C GLY A 237 -1.90 -43.83 -2.03
N VAL A 238 -2.68 -43.44 -3.04
CA VAL A 238 -2.19 -42.98 -4.35
C VAL A 238 -2.65 -41.53 -4.59
N GLY A 239 -1.69 -40.66 -4.88
CA GLY A 239 -1.92 -39.28 -5.31
C GLY A 239 -1.79 -39.12 -6.83
N VAL A 240 -2.49 -38.15 -7.40
CA VAL A 240 -2.41 -37.82 -8.83
C VAL A 240 -2.26 -36.32 -9.02
N PHE A 241 -1.43 -35.93 -9.98
CA PHE A 241 -1.33 -34.55 -10.44
C PHE A 241 -1.37 -34.49 -11.97
N LEU A 242 -2.14 -33.56 -12.52
CA LEU A 242 -2.33 -33.35 -13.95
C LEU A 242 -2.20 -31.85 -14.28
N ALA A 243 -1.44 -31.50 -15.31
CA ALA A 243 -1.29 -30.11 -15.73
C ALA A 243 -0.93 -29.97 -17.22
N PRO A 244 -1.40 -28.93 -17.92
CA PRO A 244 -1.02 -28.67 -19.30
C PRO A 244 0.47 -28.32 -19.42
N ILE A 245 1.08 -28.79 -20.50
CA ILE A 245 2.42 -28.38 -20.95
C ILE A 245 2.28 -27.33 -22.04
N ASP A 246 1.43 -27.61 -23.03
CA ASP A 246 1.07 -26.75 -24.16
C ASP A 246 -0.32 -27.16 -24.70
N GLU A 247 -0.73 -26.64 -25.86
CA GLU A 247 -2.00 -26.98 -26.52
C GLU A 247 -2.11 -28.45 -26.94
N LYS A 248 -0.98 -29.16 -27.01
CA LYS A 248 -0.86 -30.47 -27.66
C LYS A 248 -0.44 -31.57 -26.69
N SER A 249 -0.18 -31.25 -25.42
CA SER A 249 0.34 -32.21 -24.46
C SER A 249 0.10 -31.79 -23.01
N PHE A 250 0.03 -32.78 -22.13
CA PHE A 250 -0.08 -32.56 -20.69
C PHE A 250 0.84 -33.47 -19.90
N PHE A 251 1.22 -32.98 -18.74
CA PHE A 251 2.00 -33.66 -17.72
C PHE A 251 1.07 -34.37 -16.75
N TRP A 252 1.43 -35.59 -16.39
CA TRP A 252 0.79 -36.35 -15.34
C TRP A 252 1.81 -36.91 -14.35
N SER A 253 1.40 -37.06 -13.11
CA SER A 253 2.16 -37.69 -12.04
C SER A 253 1.25 -38.56 -11.20
N LEU A 254 1.69 -39.78 -10.90
CA LEU A 254 1.11 -40.69 -9.92
C LEU A 254 2.10 -40.82 -8.77
N SER A 255 1.67 -40.52 -7.55
CA SER A 255 2.52 -40.60 -6.37
C SER A 255 2.05 -41.67 -5.39
N TYR A 256 3.00 -42.29 -4.68
CA TYR A 256 2.72 -43.37 -3.75
C TYR A 256 3.79 -43.45 -2.65
N HIS A 257 3.41 -44.09 -1.54
CA HIS A 257 4.31 -44.34 -0.41
C HIS A 257 5.31 -45.46 -0.70
N SER A 258 6.58 -45.25 -0.34
CA SER A 258 7.66 -46.24 -0.44
C SER A 258 8.65 -46.07 0.71
N GLU A 259 8.89 -47.15 1.46
CA GLU A 259 9.86 -47.16 2.58
C GLU A 259 11.30 -46.89 2.13
N GLN A 260 11.63 -47.19 0.87
CA GLN A 260 12.96 -47.02 0.30
C GLN A 260 12.91 -46.15 -0.97
N PRO A 261 13.94 -45.34 -1.21
CA PRO A 261 14.05 -44.58 -2.46
C PRO A 261 14.29 -45.53 -3.63
N ARG A 262 13.80 -45.15 -4.82
CA ARG A 262 14.05 -45.92 -6.04
C ARG A 262 15.41 -45.59 -6.65
N SER A 263 16.07 -46.65 -7.12
CA SER A 263 17.29 -46.64 -7.92
C SER A 263 17.18 -47.78 -8.96
N PRO A 264 17.65 -47.62 -10.21
CA PRO A 264 18.46 -46.54 -10.79
C PRO A 264 17.64 -45.67 -11.78
N PRO A 265 18.19 -45.08 -12.87
CA PRO A 265 17.94 -43.71 -13.35
C PRO A 265 16.51 -43.11 -13.22
N LEU A 266 16.48 -41.84 -12.80
CA LEU A 266 15.25 -41.04 -12.58
C LEU A 266 14.53 -40.64 -13.88
N ILE A 267 15.05 -40.97 -15.07
CA ILE A 267 14.58 -40.46 -16.37
C ILE A 267 14.46 -41.60 -17.39
N GLY A 268 13.37 -41.60 -18.15
CA GLY A 268 12.99 -42.65 -19.10
C GLY A 268 13.96 -42.82 -20.26
N SER A 269 14.62 -41.75 -20.72
CA SER A 269 15.66 -41.82 -21.76
C SER A 269 16.88 -42.66 -21.35
N ALA A 270 17.12 -42.83 -20.05
CA ALA A 270 18.19 -43.66 -19.51
C ALA A 270 17.72 -45.10 -19.18
N MET A 271 16.43 -45.41 -19.37
CA MET A 271 15.86 -46.74 -19.20
C MET A 271 15.83 -47.48 -20.53
N ASN A 272 16.02 -48.81 -20.49
CA ASN A 272 15.77 -49.66 -21.64
C ASN A 272 14.25 -49.84 -21.89
N LYS A 273 13.88 -50.43 -23.04
CA LYS A 273 12.47 -50.58 -23.42
C LYS A 273 11.66 -51.44 -22.42
N ASP A 274 12.25 -52.51 -21.91
CA ASP A 274 11.58 -53.39 -20.95
C ASP A 274 11.36 -52.67 -19.60
N GLU A 275 12.34 -51.88 -19.15
CA GLU A 275 12.21 -51.03 -17.95
C GLU A 275 11.11 -49.98 -18.12
N GLN A 276 11.04 -49.32 -19.28
CA GLN A 276 9.97 -48.37 -19.59
C GLN A 276 8.59 -49.05 -19.57
N GLU A 277 8.44 -50.19 -20.24
CA GLU A 277 7.15 -50.92 -20.28
C GLU A 277 6.77 -51.49 -18.91
N ASN A 278 7.73 -51.97 -18.12
CA ASN A 278 7.49 -52.41 -16.75
C ASN A 278 7.02 -51.25 -15.86
N LEU A 279 7.61 -50.07 -16.00
CA LEU A 279 7.18 -48.88 -15.26
C LEU A 279 5.76 -48.46 -15.66
N ILE A 280 5.43 -48.49 -16.95
CA ILE A 280 4.06 -48.24 -17.44
C ILE A 280 3.08 -49.25 -16.88
N ASN A 281 3.39 -50.54 -16.95
CA ASN A 281 2.54 -51.60 -16.41
C ASN A 281 2.34 -51.45 -14.91
N GLU A 282 3.37 -51.04 -14.16
CA GLU A 282 3.25 -50.73 -12.74
C GLU A 282 2.30 -49.55 -12.49
N ILE A 283 2.45 -48.44 -13.23
CA ILE A 283 1.59 -47.26 -13.08
C ILE A 283 0.13 -47.64 -13.38
N VAL A 284 -0.09 -48.41 -14.45
CA VAL A 284 -1.41 -48.96 -14.80
C VAL A 284 -1.93 -49.82 -13.64
N ALA A 285 -1.15 -50.78 -13.14
CA ALA A 285 -1.56 -51.66 -12.04
C ALA A 285 -1.93 -50.89 -10.76
N ARG A 286 -1.11 -49.90 -10.38
CA ARG A 286 -1.38 -49.01 -9.24
C ARG A 286 -2.65 -48.18 -9.43
N SER A 287 -3.01 -47.89 -10.67
CA SER A 287 -4.19 -47.11 -11.03
C SER A 287 -5.47 -47.93 -11.18
N MET A 288 -5.39 -49.27 -11.33
CA MET A 288 -6.52 -50.14 -11.72
C MET A 288 -7.72 -50.01 -10.80
N ASN A 289 -7.46 -49.92 -9.49
CA ASN A 289 -8.49 -49.91 -8.47
C ASN A 289 -8.82 -48.51 -7.98
N CYS A 290 -8.33 -47.43 -8.59
CA CYS A 290 -8.43 -46.10 -8.00
C CYS A 290 -8.53 -44.92 -8.98
N LEU A 291 -8.25 -45.11 -10.28
CA LEU A 291 -8.32 -44.09 -11.33
C LEU A 291 -9.13 -44.58 -12.53
N SER A 292 -9.50 -43.66 -13.44
CA SER A 292 -10.33 -43.98 -14.62
C SER A 292 -9.57 -44.74 -15.72
N ASP A 293 -10.30 -45.45 -16.59
CA ASP A 293 -9.73 -46.07 -17.79
C ASP A 293 -9.11 -45.04 -18.74
N GLU A 294 -9.63 -43.81 -18.71
CA GLU A 294 -9.10 -42.69 -19.47
C GLU A 294 -7.69 -42.30 -19.00
N PHE A 295 -7.45 -42.18 -17.69
CA PHE A 295 -6.11 -41.95 -17.15
C PHE A 295 -5.14 -43.08 -17.55
N ARG A 296 -5.58 -44.35 -17.47
CA ARG A 296 -4.77 -45.50 -17.93
C ARG A 296 -4.44 -45.43 -19.41
N SER A 297 -5.39 -45.01 -20.23
CA SER A 297 -5.18 -44.80 -21.68
C SER A 297 -4.13 -43.72 -21.92
N PHE A 298 -4.16 -42.63 -21.16
CA PHE A 298 -3.13 -41.58 -21.23
C PHE A 298 -1.74 -42.08 -20.85
N VAL A 299 -1.63 -42.85 -19.77
CA VAL A 299 -0.35 -43.44 -19.35
C VAL A 299 0.22 -44.35 -20.44
N LYS A 300 -0.59 -45.23 -21.05
CA LYS A 300 -0.13 -46.13 -22.11
C LYS A 300 0.37 -45.39 -23.37
N ARG A 301 -0.22 -44.22 -23.67
CA ARG A 301 0.15 -43.35 -24.80
C ARG A 301 1.29 -42.37 -24.49
N CYS A 302 1.81 -42.34 -23.27
CA CYS A 302 2.81 -41.35 -22.91
C CYS A 302 4.11 -41.50 -23.72
N ASP A 303 4.85 -40.41 -23.82
CA ASP A 303 6.22 -40.42 -24.32
C ASP A 303 7.13 -41.12 -23.30
N ARG A 304 7.53 -42.35 -23.64
CA ARG A 304 8.36 -43.22 -22.78
C ARG A 304 9.72 -42.61 -22.47
N GLN A 305 10.26 -41.78 -23.35
CA GLN A 305 11.54 -41.12 -23.13
C GLN A 305 11.45 -40.00 -22.07
N ARG A 306 10.23 -39.54 -21.77
CA ARG A 306 9.93 -38.45 -20.82
C ARG A 306 9.31 -38.94 -19.52
N LEU A 307 9.40 -40.24 -19.25
CA LEU A 307 9.06 -40.79 -17.93
C LEU A 307 10.05 -40.27 -16.89
N LEU A 308 9.59 -39.92 -15.69
CA LEU A 308 10.47 -39.60 -14.57
C LEU A 308 10.05 -40.35 -13.31
N ILE A 309 11.04 -40.84 -12.57
CA ILE A 309 10.89 -41.32 -11.20
C ILE A 309 11.49 -40.24 -10.31
N ILE A 310 10.70 -39.66 -9.41
CA ILE A 310 11.17 -38.61 -8.51
C ILE A 310 10.99 -39.10 -7.07
N ASN A 311 12.11 -39.26 -6.38
CA ASN A 311 12.12 -39.50 -4.93
C ASN A 311 11.91 -38.16 -4.20
N CYS A 312 10.93 -38.07 -3.32
CA CYS A 312 10.68 -36.87 -2.51
C CYS A 312 11.73 -36.75 -1.41
N TYR A 313 12.72 -35.89 -1.67
CA TYR A 313 13.70 -35.47 -0.68
C TYR A 313 13.48 -34.03 -0.25
N ASP A 314 13.90 -33.72 0.96
CA ASP A 314 14.13 -32.34 1.36
C ASP A 314 15.26 -32.19 2.38
N LYS A 315 15.49 -30.93 2.75
CA LYS A 315 16.23 -30.54 3.94
C LYS A 315 15.85 -29.10 4.30
N PHE A 316 15.71 -28.82 5.60
CA PHE A 316 15.61 -27.44 6.07
C PHE A 316 16.87 -26.65 5.69
N PRO A 317 16.75 -25.33 5.43
CA PRO A 317 17.89 -24.48 5.10
C PRO A 317 18.95 -24.54 6.19
N HIS A 318 20.21 -24.47 5.77
CA HIS A 318 21.36 -24.33 6.66
C HIS A 318 21.84 -22.88 6.64
N GLN A 319 22.63 -22.47 7.64
CA GLN A 319 23.25 -21.15 7.61
C GLN A 319 24.35 -21.12 6.53
N ASN A 320 24.38 -20.04 5.76
CA ASN A 320 25.43 -19.83 4.78
C ASN A 320 26.75 -19.46 5.47
N PRO A 321 27.89 -19.98 5.01
CA PRO A 321 29.21 -19.63 5.54
C PRO A 321 29.64 -18.24 5.04
N SER A 322 29.03 -17.20 5.61
CA SER A 322 29.21 -15.79 5.27
C SER A 322 30.68 -15.36 5.36
N GLU A 323 31.40 -15.84 6.37
CA GLU A 323 32.82 -15.57 6.62
C GLU A 323 33.75 -16.17 5.57
N LYS A 324 33.21 -17.04 4.71
CA LYS A 324 33.93 -17.67 3.60
C LYS A 324 33.54 -17.10 2.24
N HIS A 325 32.69 -16.07 2.20
CA HIS A 325 32.12 -15.50 0.97
C HIS A 325 31.45 -16.54 0.06
N ILE A 326 30.80 -17.53 0.68
CA ILE A 326 30.08 -18.60 -0.03
C ILE A 326 28.61 -18.54 0.40
N ILE A 327 27.71 -18.44 -0.58
CA ILE A 327 26.27 -18.44 -0.37
C ILE A 327 25.61 -19.55 -1.18
N PHE A 328 24.76 -20.34 -0.56
CA PHE A 328 23.88 -21.31 -1.19
C PHE A 328 22.52 -20.67 -1.45
N ILE A 329 21.91 -20.95 -2.60
CA ILE A 329 20.56 -20.51 -2.97
C ILE A 329 19.76 -21.63 -3.63
N GLY A 330 18.44 -21.48 -3.73
CA GLY A 330 17.57 -22.50 -4.31
C GLY A 330 17.71 -23.87 -3.62
N ASP A 331 17.56 -24.97 -4.37
CA ASP A 331 17.64 -26.33 -3.81
C ASP A 331 19.04 -26.70 -3.26
N ALA A 332 20.07 -25.90 -3.54
CA ALA A 332 21.37 -26.06 -2.90
C ALA A 332 21.33 -25.61 -1.43
N LEU A 333 20.47 -24.65 -1.07
CA LEU A 333 20.25 -24.20 0.30
C LEU A 333 19.09 -24.94 0.97
N HIS A 334 17.92 -24.97 0.33
CA HIS A 334 16.64 -25.45 0.88
C HIS A 334 15.97 -26.46 -0.08
N PRO A 335 16.62 -27.61 -0.34
CA PRO A 335 16.03 -28.63 -1.21
C PRO A 335 14.66 -29.03 -0.66
N MET A 336 13.65 -29.05 -1.53
CA MET A 336 12.29 -29.40 -1.16
C MET A 336 11.68 -30.40 -2.13
N SER A 337 10.74 -31.19 -1.63
CA SER A 337 9.96 -32.09 -2.47
C SER A 337 9.10 -31.29 -3.46
N PRO A 338 8.89 -31.81 -4.68
CA PRO A 338 8.05 -31.15 -5.70
C PRO A 338 6.59 -31.01 -5.26
N MET A 339 6.17 -31.71 -4.20
CA MET A 339 4.82 -31.68 -3.68
C MET A 339 4.39 -30.29 -3.19
N GLY A 340 5.32 -29.40 -2.84
CA GLY A 340 5.01 -28.02 -2.46
C GLY A 340 4.83 -27.03 -3.62
N GLY A 341 5.27 -27.37 -4.85
CA GLY A 341 5.13 -26.49 -6.03
C GLY A 341 5.84 -25.13 -5.95
N ASN A 342 6.81 -24.95 -5.04
CA ASN A 342 7.43 -23.66 -4.72
C ASN A 342 8.91 -23.52 -5.12
N GLY A 343 9.65 -24.62 -5.26
CA GLY A 343 11.11 -24.59 -5.38
C GLY A 343 11.63 -23.68 -6.49
N ALA A 344 11.04 -23.74 -7.69
CA ALA A 344 11.46 -22.90 -8.81
C ALA A 344 11.20 -21.40 -8.58
N ASN A 345 10.04 -21.03 -8.01
CA ASN A 345 9.74 -19.64 -7.69
C ASN A 345 10.72 -19.09 -6.66
N MET A 346 11.00 -19.87 -5.62
CA MET A 346 11.96 -19.51 -4.58
C MET A 346 13.38 -19.38 -5.12
N ALA A 347 13.84 -20.31 -5.95
CA ALA A 347 15.17 -20.24 -6.54
C ALA A 347 15.36 -18.98 -7.42
N LEU A 348 14.35 -18.59 -8.21
CA LEU A 348 14.36 -17.35 -8.97
C LEU A 348 14.45 -16.13 -8.04
N ARG A 349 13.63 -16.14 -6.98
CA ARG A 349 13.53 -15.04 -6.02
C ARG A 349 14.77 -14.87 -5.16
N ASP A 350 15.39 -15.97 -4.71
CA ASP A 350 16.62 -15.93 -3.90
C ASP A 350 17.76 -15.23 -4.64
N GLY A 351 17.90 -15.49 -5.94
CA GLY A 351 18.94 -14.86 -6.75
C GLY A 351 18.79 -13.35 -6.87
N VAL A 352 17.55 -12.86 -6.97
CA VAL A 352 17.23 -11.42 -6.99
C VAL A 352 17.40 -10.80 -5.60
N ASP A 353 16.80 -11.41 -4.57
CA ASP A 353 16.85 -10.94 -3.18
C ASP A 353 18.30 -10.74 -2.73
N PHE A 354 19.17 -11.72 -2.99
CA PHE A 354 20.57 -11.61 -2.59
C PHE A 354 21.30 -10.48 -3.32
N VAL A 355 21.05 -10.28 -4.62
CA VAL A 355 21.66 -9.18 -5.39
C VAL A 355 21.20 -7.83 -4.86
N GLU A 356 19.92 -7.67 -4.52
CA GLU A 356 19.39 -6.42 -3.93
C GLU A 356 20.03 -6.14 -2.56
N VAL A 357 20.14 -7.15 -1.70
CA VAL A 357 20.83 -7.05 -0.40
C VAL A 357 22.33 -6.74 -0.56
N LEU A 358 22.97 -7.31 -1.58
CA LEU A 358 24.37 -7.05 -1.90
C LEU A 358 24.60 -5.60 -2.34
N ILE A 359 23.70 -5.05 -3.17
CA ILE A 359 23.74 -3.64 -3.60
C ILE A 359 23.50 -2.71 -2.42
N LYS A 360 22.52 -3.03 -1.56
CA LYS A 360 22.19 -2.24 -0.36
C LYS A 360 23.41 -2.05 0.56
N ASN A 361 24.21 -3.10 0.74
CA ASN A 361 25.39 -3.07 1.62
C ASN A 361 26.66 -2.66 0.87
N TYR A 362 26.61 -2.45 -0.44
CA TYR A 362 27.76 -2.07 -1.26
C TYR A 362 28.31 -0.70 -0.81
N GLY A 363 29.55 -0.66 -0.33
CA GLY A 363 30.21 0.59 0.09
C GLY A 363 29.94 1.04 1.53
N THR A 364 29.32 0.22 2.39
CA THR A 364 29.25 0.50 3.83
C THR A 364 30.65 0.43 4.46
N ASN A 365 31.00 1.39 5.32
CA ASN A 365 32.36 1.75 5.76
C ASN A 365 33.19 0.69 6.55
N ASN A 366 32.82 -0.60 6.53
CA ASN A 366 33.45 -1.63 7.37
C ASN A 366 34.21 -2.73 6.59
N GLY A 367 34.32 -2.65 5.25
CA GLY A 367 35.14 -3.58 4.47
C GLY A 367 34.67 -5.04 4.42
N ASN A 368 33.47 -5.34 4.95
CA ASN A 368 32.92 -6.69 5.05
C ASN A 368 31.47 -6.81 4.54
N PHE A 369 31.16 -6.09 3.46
CA PHE A 369 29.78 -6.04 2.95
C PHE A 369 29.29 -7.38 2.39
N ILE A 370 30.18 -8.25 1.90
CA ILE A 370 29.81 -9.58 1.39
C ILE A 370 29.26 -10.45 2.52
N GLU A 371 29.99 -10.54 3.64
CA GLU A 371 29.54 -11.29 4.82
C GLU A 371 28.20 -10.75 5.34
N GLN A 372 28.09 -9.43 5.50
CA GLN A 372 26.87 -8.77 5.97
C GLN A 372 25.67 -9.06 5.07
N SER A 373 25.86 -9.03 3.75
CA SER A 373 24.79 -9.34 2.80
C SER A 373 24.35 -10.80 2.85
N ILE A 374 25.26 -11.74 3.09
CA ILE A 374 24.92 -13.16 3.26
C ILE A 374 24.13 -13.36 4.56
N GLU A 375 24.54 -12.73 5.66
CA GLU A 375 23.83 -12.81 6.94
C GLU A 375 22.43 -12.19 6.89
N GLU A 376 22.30 -11.04 6.22
CA GLU A 376 21.01 -10.38 6.02
C GLU A 376 20.07 -11.22 5.12
N PHE A 377 20.61 -11.83 4.06
CA PHE A 377 19.86 -12.77 3.23
C PHE A 377 19.35 -13.97 4.03
N ASP A 378 20.19 -14.61 4.85
CA ASP A 378 19.83 -15.78 5.66
C ASP A 378 18.68 -15.49 6.63
N ARG A 379 18.71 -14.31 7.27
CA ARG A 379 17.67 -13.85 8.20
C ARG A 379 16.30 -13.77 7.53
N CYS A 380 16.24 -13.26 6.30
CA CYS A 380 14.99 -13.07 5.58
C CYS A 380 14.51 -14.34 4.87
N HIS A 381 15.44 -15.11 4.30
CA HIS A 381 15.15 -16.30 3.49
C HIS A 381 14.61 -17.48 4.32
N THR A 382 15.19 -17.74 5.51
CA THR A 382 14.94 -18.95 6.30
C THR A 382 13.46 -19.18 6.62
N LYS A 383 12.72 -18.12 6.96
CA LYS A 383 11.28 -18.23 7.29
C LYS A 383 10.46 -18.67 6.07
N ARG A 384 10.79 -18.17 4.88
CA ARG A 384 10.10 -18.48 3.63
C ARG A 384 10.30 -19.94 3.23
N SER A 385 11.54 -20.44 3.26
CA SER A 385 11.86 -21.82 2.85
C SER A 385 11.34 -22.88 3.82
N VAL A 386 11.41 -22.63 5.13
CA VAL A 386 10.83 -23.53 6.15
C VAL A 386 9.33 -23.71 5.94
N ASN A 387 8.60 -22.64 5.62
CA ASN A 387 7.16 -22.72 5.36
C ASN A 387 6.84 -23.52 4.09
N ALA A 388 7.60 -23.32 3.01
CA ALA A 388 7.43 -24.07 1.77
C ALA A 388 7.66 -25.58 1.96
N ILE A 389 8.67 -25.97 2.74
CA ILE A 389 8.96 -27.36 3.09
C ILE A 389 7.81 -27.98 3.89
N LYS A 390 7.29 -27.27 4.90
CA LYS A 390 6.14 -27.74 5.70
C LYS A 390 4.89 -27.97 4.84
N ILE A 391 4.61 -27.09 3.88
CA ILE A 391 3.50 -27.28 2.92
C ILE A 391 3.73 -28.55 2.09
N SER A 392 4.97 -28.81 1.67
CA SER A 392 5.32 -30.03 0.95
C SER A 392 5.05 -31.30 1.79
N HIS A 393 5.37 -31.29 3.08
CA HIS A 393 5.05 -32.42 3.98
C HIS A 393 3.55 -32.66 4.10
N TRP A 394 2.79 -31.58 4.23
CA TRP A 394 1.34 -31.67 4.31
C TRP A 394 0.72 -32.26 3.04
N ASN A 395 1.24 -31.88 1.86
CA ASN A 395 0.78 -32.44 0.59
C ASN A 395 1.14 -33.93 0.43
N ILE A 396 2.31 -34.36 0.90
CA ILE A 396 2.69 -35.79 0.96
C ILE A 396 1.72 -36.57 1.86
N SER A 397 1.50 -36.09 3.09
CA SER A 397 0.58 -36.72 4.03
C SER A 397 -0.85 -36.83 3.48
N THR A 398 -1.27 -35.86 2.66
CA THR A 398 -2.58 -35.84 2.02
C THR A 398 -2.69 -36.87 0.88
N ALA A 399 -1.66 -36.95 0.03
CA ALA A 399 -1.58 -37.91 -1.07
C ALA A 399 -1.60 -39.37 -0.58
N GLU A 400 -1.02 -39.64 0.57
CA GLU A 400 -0.89 -40.98 1.16
C GLU A 400 -2.10 -41.44 1.98
N SER A 401 -3.12 -40.59 2.13
CA SER A 401 -4.23 -40.89 3.03
C SER A 401 -5.08 -42.09 2.58
N THR A 402 -5.40 -42.96 3.56
CA THR A 402 -6.23 -44.16 3.38
C THR A 402 -7.37 -44.24 4.40
N GLY A 403 -8.53 -44.81 4.02
CA GLY A 403 -9.60 -45.19 4.95
C GLY A 403 -10.16 -44.07 5.85
N LEU A 404 -10.15 -44.28 7.17
CA LEU A 404 -10.63 -43.28 8.13
C LEU A 404 -9.77 -42.01 8.15
N ASN A 405 -8.46 -42.11 7.87
CA ASN A 405 -7.57 -40.96 7.80
C ASN A 405 -7.86 -40.07 6.58
N SER A 406 -8.18 -40.64 5.42
CA SER A 406 -8.60 -39.84 4.25
C SER A 406 -9.96 -39.17 4.49
N THR A 407 -10.86 -39.84 5.22
CA THR A 407 -12.15 -39.27 5.64
C THR A 407 -11.96 -38.13 6.66
N MET A 408 -11.04 -38.29 7.62
CA MET A 408 -10.69 -37.24 8.59
C MET A 408 -9.97 -36.08 7.94
N GLN A 409 -9.01 -36.30 7.03
CA GLN A 409 -8.35 -35.21 6.31
C GLN A 409 -9.30 -34.50 5.34
N LYS A 410 -10.24 -35.21 4.71
CA LYS A 410 -11.34 -34.59 3.96
C LYS A 410 -12.21 -33.73 4.88
N LYS A 411 -12.58 -34.22 6.06
CA LYS A 411 -13.32 -33.42 7.06
C LYS A 411 -12.49 -32.25 7.59
N LEU A 412 -11.20 -32.42 7.86
CA LEU A 412 -10.29 -31.39 8.35
C LEU A 412 -10.05 -30.34 7.27
N LEU A 413 -9.94 -30.73 6.00
CA LEU A 413 -9.85 -29.80 4.88
C LEU A 413 -11.20 -29.14 4.62
N LEU A 414 -12.33 -29.86 4.74
CA LEU A 414 -13.68 -29.27 4.70
C LEU A 414 -13.94 -28.36 5.89
N ILE A 415 -13.33 -28.60 7.06
CA ILE A 415 -13.38 -27.77 8.27
C ILE A 415 -12.45 -26.58 8.12
N LEU A 416 -11.24 -26.74 7.59
CA LEU A 416 -10.35 -25.63 7.24
C LEU A 416 -11.00 -24.79 6.15
N ILE A 417 -11.65 -25.42 5.16
CA ILE A 417 -12.52 -24.75 4.20
C ILE A 417 -13.67 -24.11 4.96
N PHE A 418 -14.36 -24.76 5.89
CA PHE A 418 -15.37 -24.09 6.74
C PHE A 418 -14.75 -22.90 7.51
N PHE A 419 -13.53 -22.95 8.01
CA PHE A 419 -12.87 -21.78 8.62
C PHE A 419 -12.30 -20.76 7.59
N PHE A 420 -12.23 -21.12 6.30
CA PHE A 420 -11.78 -20.30 5.16
C PHE A 420 -12.92 -19.99 4.15
N HIS A 421 -14.16 -20.45 4.40
CA HIS A 421 -15.40 -20.35 3.58
C HIS A 421 -16.66 -20.16 4.45
N GLU A 422 -16.66 -20.41 5.77
CA GLU A 422 -17.67 -19.87 6.69
C GLU A 422 -17.32 -18.43 7.01
N GLY A 423 -17.64 -17.57 6.06
CA GLY A 423 -18.77 -16.71 6.38
C GLY A 423 -20.03 -17.46 5.94
N SER A 424 -21.01 -17.60 6.84
CA SER A 424 -22.42 -17.85 6.53
C SER A 424 -22.93 -19.31 6.53
N PHE A 425 -23.15 -19.85 7.74
CA PHE A 425 -24.47 -20.39 8.07
C PHE A 425 -25.13 -19.48 9.10
N ALA A 426 -25.80 -18.42 8.62
CA ALA A 426 -26.75 -17.68 9.42
C ALA A 426 -28.16 -18.11 9.03
N THR A 427 -28.92 -18.53 10.03
CA THR A 427 -30.37 -18.69 9.99
C THR A 427 -31.04 -17.46 9.38
N ASN A 428 -32.16 -17.68 8.69
CA ASN A 428 -33.04 -16.69 8.00
C ASN A 428 -33.47 -15.50 8.87
N THR A 429 -32.53 -14.61 9.21
CA THR A 429 -32.76 -13.30 9.80
C THR A 429 -31.99 -12.29 8.96
N ASP A 430 -32.66 -11.21 8.54
CA ASP A 430 -32.06 -10.14 7.76
C ASP A 430 -30.83 -9.57 8.49
N GLN A 431 -29.66 -9.68 7.86
CA GLN A 431 -28.36 -9.39 8.47
C GLN A 431 -28.09 -7.88 8.61
N CYS A 432 -28.92 -7.03 7.98
CA CYS A 432 -28.81 -5.58 8.00
C CYS A 432 -29.74 -4.89 9.01
N ILE A 433 -30.20 -5.62 10.03
CA ILE A 433 -30.99 -5.05 11.14
C ILE A 433 -30.06 -4.78 12.33
N PHE A 434 -30.01 -3.51 12.76
CA PHE A 434 -29.19 -3.06 13.87
C PHE A 434 -30.07 -2.49 14.98
N ASN A 435 -30.10 -3.15 16.14
CA ASN A 435 -30.95 -2.73 17.25
C ASN A 435 -30.25 -1.61 18.05
N SER A 436 -31.01 -0.57 18.41
CA SER A 436 -30.54 0.44 19.38
C SER A 436 -30.42 -0.21 20.75
N THR A 437 -29.24 -0.13 21.35
CA THR A 437 -28.87 -1.04 22.45
C THR A 437 -28.15 -0.37 23.61
N THR A 438 -27.93 0.95 23.58
CA THR A 438 -27.25 1.68 24.67
C THR A 438 -27.90 3.02 24.99
N HIS A 439 -28.01 3.36 26.27
CA HIS A 439 -28.50 4.66 26.74
C HIS A 439 -27.59 5.84 26.35
N ASP A 440 -26.32 5.58 26.04
CA ASP A 440 -25.31 6.59 25.68
C ASP A 440 -25.25 6.90 24.17
N LEU A 441 -26.22 6.43 23.40
CA LEU A 441 -26.33 6.75 21.98
C LEU A 441 -27.59 7.58 21.73
N PRO A 442 -27.55 8.55 20.78
CA PRO A 442 -28.77 9.17 20.27
C PRO A 442 -29.79 8.11 19.84
N SER A 443 -31.09 8.42 19.97
CA SER A 443 -32.16 7.44 19.72
C SER A 443 -32.22 6.93 18.27
N THR A 444 -31.62 7.66 17.34
CA THR A 444 -31.46 7.31 15.93
C THR A 444 -30.25 6.42 15.64
N TRP A 445 -29.32 6.29 16.61
CA TRP A 445 -28.07 5.56 16.45
C TRP A 445 -28.17 4.14 17.00
N SER A 446 -27.28 3.28 16.51
CA SER A 446 -27.07 1.93 17.03
C SER A 446 -25.59 1.57 17.01
N PHE A 447 -25.21 0.47 17.65
CA PHE A 447 -23.88 -0.10 17.51
C PHE A 447 -23.97 -1.52 16.97
N SER A 448 -22.89 -1.97 16.34
CA SER A 448 -22.76 -3.34 15.83
C SER A 448 -21.31 -3.82 15.86
N THR A 449 -21.14 -5.14 15.77
CA THR A 449 -19.83 -5.75 15.58
C THR A 449 -19.43 -5.65 14.12
N ILE A 450 -18.12 -5.64 13.87
CA ILE A 450 -17.59 -5.68 12.51
C ILE A 450 -18.07 -6.91 11.71
N ASP A 451 -18.29 -8.05 12.36
CA ASP A 451 -18.77 -9.27 11.69
C ASP A 451 -20.19 -9.12 11.15
N GLN A 452 -21.09 -8.54 11.93
CA GLN A 452 -22.46 -8.29 11.49
C GLN A 452 -22.49 -7.27 10.34
N VAL A 453 -21.67 -6.21 10.40
CA VAL A 453 -21.56 -5.23 9.30
C VAL A 453 -20.96 -5.85 8.04
N LYS A 454 -19.91 -6.68 8.16
CA LYS A 454 -19.34 -7.46 7.05
C LYS A 454 -20.40 -8.34 6.38
N LEU A 455 -21.20 -9.06 7.17
CA LEU A 455 -22.28 -9.90 6.65
C LEU A 455 -23.37 -9.08 5.95
N CYS A 456 -23.76 -7.93 6.52
CA CYS A 456 -24.71 -7.02 5.88
C CYS A 456 -24.18 -6.50 4.53
N PHE A 457 -22.95 -5.98 4.48
CA PHE A 457 -22.38 -5.43 3.25
C PHE A 457 -22.14 -6.51 2.19
N ALA A 458 -21.74 -7.72 2.60
CA ALA A 458 -21.54 -8.86 1.69
C ALA A 458 -22.83 -9.30 0.99
N ASN A 459 -24.01 -9.03 1.56
CA ASN A 459 -25.29 -9.38 0.97
C ASN A 459 -25.80 -8.34 -0.05
N ILE A 460 -25.20 -7.15 -0.13
CA ILE A 460 -25.58 -6.13 -1.12
C ILE A 460 -24.99 -6.51 -2.49
N PRO A 461 -25.83 -6.91 -3.45
CA PRO A 461 -25.36 -7.48 -4.70
C PRO A 461 -24.73 -6.42 -5.60
N VAL A 462 -23.71 -6.83 -6.35
CA VAL A 462 -23.15 -6.02 -7.43
C VAL A 462 -24.17 -5.90 -8.56
N ASN A 463 -24.44 -4.66 -9.01
CA ASN A 463 -25.28 -4.39 -10.17
C ASN A 463 -24.43 -3.88 -11.35
N ASN A 464 -24.35 -4.67 -12.42
CA ASN A 464 -23.54 -4.36 -13.60
C ASN A 464 -23.97 -3.07 -14.33
N LEU A 465 -25.25 -2.71 -14.30
CA LEU A 465 -25.71 -1.43 -14.86
C LEU A 465 -25.18 -0.26 -14.03
N THR A 466 -25.28 -0.38 -12.70
CA THR A 466 -24.75 0.62 -11.75
C THR A 466 -23.24 0.78 -11.92
N ILE A 467 -22.48 -0.32 -12.04
CA ILE A 467 -21.04 -0.28 -12.31
C ILE A 467 -20.75 0.47 -13.60
N ASN A 468 -21.38 0.06 -14.71
CA ASN A 468 -21.07 0.62 -16.02
C ASN A 468 -21.37 2.12 -16.08
N GLU A 469 -22.51 2.55 -15.54
CA GLU A 469 -22.85 3.98 -15.47
C GLU A 469 -21.95 4.74 -14.49
N THR A 470 -21.60 4.16 -13.34
CA THR A 470 -20.63 4.78 -12.41
C THR A 470 -19.28 4.99 -13.08
N MET A 471 -18.72 3.95 -13.70
CA MET A 471 -17.42 4.03 -14.38
C MET A 471 -17.45 5.01 -15.55
N LYS A 472 -18.54 5.03 -16.33
CA LYS A 472 -18.74 6.00 -17.41
C LYS A 472 -18.70 7.43 -16.89
N GLN A 473 -19.43 7.75 -15.82
CA GLN A 473 -19.40 9.10 -15.25
C GLN A 473 -18.04 9.44 -14.63
N LEU A 474 -17.33 8.48 -14.02
CA LEU A 474 -15.96 8.69 -13.55
C LEU A 474 -14.99 9.04 -14.69
N PHE A 475 -15.09 8.37 -15.85
CA PHE A 475 -14.28 8.74 -17.01
C PHE A 475 -14.63 10.12 -17.55
N ASN A 476 -15.92 10.45 -17.65
CA ASN A 476 -16.36 11.78 -18.09
C ASN A 476 -15.90 12.89 -17.13
N SER A 477 -15.85 12.58 -15.84
CA SER A 477 -15.40 13.53 -14.81
C SER A 477 -13.93 13.95 -14.97
N LEU A 478 -13.10 13.14 -15.63
CA LEU A 478 -11.70 13.48 -15.91
C LEU A 478 -11.55 14.69 -16.84
N GLU A 479 -12.58 15.06 -17.61
CA GLU A 479 -12.56 16.30 -18.40
C GLU A 479 -12.56 17.56 -17.54
N PHE A 480 -13.02 17.46 -16.29
CA PHE A 480 -13.11 18.54 -15.33
C PHE A 480 -11.93 18.58 -14.36
N TYR A 481 -11.21 17.47 -14.19
CA TYR A 481 -10.10 17.42 -13.26
C TYR A 481 -8.90 18.24 -13.77
N SER A 482 -8.64 19.37 -13.12
CA SER A 482 -7.61 20.35 -13.51
C SER A 482 -6.20 19.76 -13.41
N PHE A 483 -5.91 19.07 -12.31
CA PHE A 483 -4.59 18.51 -12.04
C PHE A 483 -4.28 17.19 -12.77
N LEU A 484 -5.13 16.74 -13.70
CA LEU A 484 -4.96 15.45 -14.40
C LEU A 484 -3.58 15.30 -15.08
N SER A 485 -3.03 16.40 -15.61
CA SER A 485 -1.75 16.40 -16.34
C SER A 485 -0.55 16.38 -15.38
N ILE A 486 -0.58 17.23 -14.35
CA ILE A 486 0.51 17.36 -13.37
C ILE A 486 0.63 16.16 -12.43
N ILE A 487 -0.48 15.52 -12.05
CA ILE A 487 -0.48 14.38 -11.10
C ILE A 487 0.10 13.09 -11.71
N ARG A 488 0.13 12.99 -13.06
CA ARG A 488 0.79 11.88 -13.75
C ARG A 488 2.28 11.82 -13.44
N GLN A 489 2.92 12.98 -13.30
CA GLN A 489 4.33 13.08 -12.97
C GLN A 489 4.64 14.47 -12.42
N SER A 490 4.51 14.66 -11.11
CA SER A 490 4.87 15.92 -10.47
C SER A 490 6.33 15.93 -10.00
N ASN A 491 6.92 17.13 -9.94
CA ASN A 491 8.29 17.35 -9.49
C ASN A 491 8.40 17.55 -7.97
N GLN A 492 9.63 17.77 -7.48
CA GLN A 492 9.86 18.23 -6.11
C GLN A 492 8.98 19.44 -5.77
N PRO A 493 8.52 19.57 -4.51
CA PRO A 493 8.84 18.72 -3.35
C PRO A 493 7.92 17.50 -3.19
N TYR A 494 6.81 17.44 -3.94
CA TYR A 494 5.83 16.36 -3.88
C TYR A 494 5.87 15.53 -5.16
N PHE A 495 6.62 14.42 -5.14
CA PHE A 495 6.62 13.47 -6.24
C PHE A 495 5.35 12.61 -6.20
N THR A 496 4.48 12.83 -7.18
CA THR A 496 3.28 12.01 -7.41
C THR A 496 3.35 11.44 -8.82
N ASN A 497 2.94 10.18 -8.95
CA ASN A 497 2.92 9.44 -10.21
C ASN A 497 1.64 8.63 -10.28
N VAL A 498 0.51 9.33 -10.43
CA VAL A 498 -0.82 8.73 -10.46
C VAL A 498 -1.43 8.94 -11.83
N ASN A 499 -1.53 7.87 -12.62
CA ASN A 499 -2.31 7.89 -13.86
C ASN A 499 -3.75 7.46 -13.56
N LEU A 500 -4.58 8.42 -13.14
CA LEU A 500 -5.97 8.18 -12.73
C LEU A 500 -6.80 7.47 -13.82
N GLN A 501 -6.53 7.74 -15.09
CA GLN A 501 -7.20 7.06 -16.20
C GLN A 501 -6.86 5.56 -16.25
N ASN A 502 -5.59 5.19 -16.08
CA ASN A 502 -5.17 3.79 -16.04
C ASN A 502 -5.69 3.04 -14.79
N GLU A 503 -5.75 3.74 -13.66
CA GLU A 503 -6.32 3.20 -12.42
C GLU A 503 -7.82 2.88 -12.59
N LEU A 504 -8.59 3.81 -13.18
CA LEU A 504 -10.00 3.57 -13.50
C LEU A 504 -10.20 2.47 -14.55
N LEU A 505 -9.32 2.35 -15.56
CA LEU A 505 -9.35 1.24 -16.52
C LEU A 505 -9.10 -0.11 -15.85
N THR A 506 -8.24 -0.14 -14.83
CA THR A 506 -7.98 -1.35 -14.04
C THR A 506 -9.23 -1.77 -13.28
N ILE A 507 -9.92 -0.83 -12.61
CA ILE A 507 -11.19 -1.07 -11.93
C ILE A 507 -12.25 -1.57 -12.92
N LEU A 508 -12.40 -0.92 -14.08
CA LEU A 508 -13.36 -1.36 -15.11
C LEU A 508 -13.05 -2.78 -15.61
N HIS A 509 -11.77 -3.12 -15.79
CA HIS A 509 -11.36 -4.47 -16.18
C HIS A 509 -11.70 -5.49 -15.09
N GLN A 510 -11.42 -5.18 -13.82
CA GLN A 510 -11.78 -6.02 -12.68
C GLN A 510 -13.30 -6.22 -12.57
N SER A 511 -14.08 -5.17 -12.79
CA SER A 511 -15.55 -5.24 -12.86
C SER A 511 -16.03 -6.18 -13.97
N ASN A 512 -15.49 -6.04 -15.20
CA ASN A 512 -15.86 -6.89 -16.34
C ASN A 512 -15.51 -8.37 -16.15
N MET A 513 -14.51 -8.65 -15.31
CA MET A 513 -14.11 -9.99 -14.91
C MET A 513 -14.90 -10.52 -13.70
N ASN A 514 -15.90 -9.79 -13.22
CA ASN A 514 -16.72 -10.08 -12.03
C ASN A 514 -15.86 -10.34 -10.77
N MET A 515 -14.79 -9.55 -10.56
CA MET A 515 -13.89 -9.72 -9.42
C MET A 515 -14.42 -9.15 -8.10
N TYR A 516 -15.38 -8.21 -8.13
CA TYR A 516 -15.98 -7.64 -6.92
C TYR A 516 -17.09 -8.54 -6.38
N LYS A 517 -17.03 -8.85 -5.08
CA LYS A 517 -17.97 -9.79 -4.42
C LYS A 517 -19.30 -9.14 -4.04
N ASN A 518 -19.27 -7.85 -3.72
CA ASN A 518 -20.40 -7.05 -3.29
C ASN A 518 -20.22 -5.58 -3.75
N ASP A 519 -21.29 -4.79 -3.64
CA ASP A 519 -21.32 -3.38 -4.06
C ASP A 519 -20.30 -2.51 -3.29
N TYR A 520 -20.09 -2.81 -2.00
CA TYR A 520 -19.15 -2.09 -1.15
C TYR A 520 -17.70 -2.21 -1.64
N ASP A 521 -17.25 -3.41 -1.99
CA ASP A 521 -15.89 -3.68 -2.47
C ASP A 521 -15.60 -2.94 -3.79
N PHE A 522 -16.59 -2.87 -4.69
CA PHE A 522 -16.49 -2.08 -5.92
C PHE A 522 -16.28 -0.60 -5.61
N HIS A 523 -17.13 -0.01 -4.77
CA HIS A 523 -17.00 1.40 -4.41
C HIS A 523 -15.72 1.71 -3.63
N MET A 524 -15.27 0.80 -2.75
CA MET A 524 -14.02 0.96 -2.02
C MET A 524 -12.78 0.90 -2.92
N SER A 525 -12.83 0.18 -4.04
CA SER A 525 -11.77 0.21 -5.04
C SER A 525 -11.61 1.61 -5.66
N ILE A 526 -12.72 2.30 -5.93
CA ILE A 526 -12.74 3.67 -6.45
C ILE A 526 -12.26 4.65 -5.37
N VAL A 527 -12.75 4.53 -4.13
CA VAL A 527 -12.25 5.33 -2.99
C VAL A 527 -10.72 5.21 -2.90
N THR A 528 -10.19 3.99 -2.92
CA THR A 528 -8.75 3.72 -2.82
C THR A 528 -7.97 4.32 -4.00
N CYS A 529 -8.52 4.25 -5.21
CA CYS A 529 -7.95 4.88 -6.40
C CYS A 529 -7.80 6.40 -6.21
N PHE A 530 -8.86 7.11 -5.80
CA PHE A 530 -8.79 8.57 -5.59
C PHE A 530 -7.89 8.96 -4.42
N LYS A 531 -7.80 8.13 -3.36
CA LYS A 531 -6.88 8.38 -2.24
C LYS A 531 -5.41 8.45 -2.65
N LYS A 532 -5.01 7.85 -3.77
CA LYS A 532 -3.64 7.95 -4.30
C LYS A 532 -3.26 9.39 -4.68
N LEU A 533 -4.24 10.25 -4.99
CA LEU A 533 -4.03 11.65 -5.36
C LEU A 533 -3.50 12.51 -4.20
N LYS A 534 -3.70 12.06 -2.94
CA LYS A 534 -3.34 12.80 -1.72
C LYS A 534 -3.87 14.24 -1.77
N ASP A 535 -5.14 14.36 -2.13
CA ASP A 535 -5.85 15.62 -2.33
C ASP A 535 -7.26 15.49 -1.73
N PHE A 536 -7.59 16.33 -0.75
CA PHE A 536 -8.90 16.30 -0.09
C PHE A 536 -10.01 16.94 -0.92
N HIS A 537 -9.70 17.77 -1.91
CA HIS A 537 -10.68 18.35 -2.82
C HIS A 537 -11.08 17.37 -3.94
N THR A 538 -10.17 16.48 -4.35
CA THR A 538 -10.43 15.49 -5.40
C THR A 538 -10.60 14.09 -4.81
N LYS A 539 -11.83 13.73 -4.48
CA LYS A 539 -12.13 12.48 -3.76
C LYS A 539 -13.46 11.86 -4.16
N TYR A 540 -13.51 10.54 -4.03
CA TYR A 540 -14.71 9.75 -4.18
C TYR A 540 -15.14 9.22 -2.81
N PHE A 541 -16.41 9.40 -2.45
CA PHE A 541 -17.08 8.72 -1.35
C PHE A 541 -17.94 7.60 -1.89
N ALA A 542 -17.84 6.44 -1.23
CA ALA A 542 -18.79 5.38 -1.45
C ALA A 542 -20.22 5.86 -1.15
N PRO A 543 -21.26 5.18 -1.66
CA PRO A 543 -22.64 5.54 -1.44
C PRO A 543 -22.99 5.86 0.02
N ASN A 544 -23.90 6.83 0.21
CA ASN A 544 -24.20 7.44 1.50
C ASN A 544 -24.58 6.42 2.59
N GLY A 545 -25.22 5.31 2.23
CA GLY A 545 -25.56 4.23 3.16
C GLY A 545 -24.34 3.67 3.89
N TYR A 546 -23.22 3.47 3.20
CA TYR A 546 -21.96 3.03 3.83
C TYR A 546 -21.33 4.11 4.73
N SER A 547 -21.57 5.38 4.42
CA SER A 547 -21.04 6.49 5.22
C SER A 547 -21.75 6.66 6.56
N LYS A 548 -22.89 5.99 6.78
CA LYS A 548 -23.58 5.99 8.09
C LYS A 548 -22.92 5.07 9.11
N PHE A 549 -21.88 4.33 8.73
CA PHE A 549 -21.14 3.42 9.59
C PHE A 549 -19.76 4.02 9.94
N GLU A 550 -19.49 4.17 11.22
CA GLU A 550 -18.26 4.76 11.77
C GLU A 550 -17.57 3.72 12.67
N LEU A 551 -16.39 3.26 12.25
CA LEU A 551 -15.58 2.35 13.04
C LEU A 551 -14.88 3.11 14.17
N LEU A 552 -15.00 2.59 15.38
CA LEU A 552 -14.51 3.17 16.62
C LEU A 552 -13.48 2.27 17.31
N LEU A 553 -12.35 2.86 17.71
CA LEU A 553 -11.34 2.25 18.57
C LEU A 553 -11.46 2.73 20.03
N PRO A 554 -10.84 2.01 20.99
CA PRO A 554 -10.98 2.31 22.43
C PRO A 554 -10.32 3.60 22.92
N PHE A 555 -9.35 4.16 22.20
CA PHE A 555 -8.46 5.19 22.73
C PHE A 555 -8.24 6.36 21.77
N ILE A 556 -8.15 7.54 22.35
CA ILE A 556 -7.51 8.70 21.76
C ILE A 556 -6.01 8.63 22.07
N LEU A 557 -5.17 8.88 21.07
CA LEU A 557 -3.73 8.72 21.16
C LEU A 557 -3.02 10.08 21.18
N GLU A 558 -1.97 10.17 21.99
CA GLU A 558 -1.01 11.27 22.01
C GLU A 558 0.30 10.78 21.39
N PHE A 559 0.87 11.57 20.46
CA PHE A 559 2.16 11.30 19.87
C PHE A 559 3.16 12.36 20.32
N LEU A 560 4.32 11.93 20.82
CA LEU A 560 5.39 12.80 21.28
C LEU A 560 6.54 12.79 20.26
N PRO A 561 6.69 13.80 19.39
CA PRO A 561 7.73 13.79 18.35
C PRO A 561 9.15 13.65 18.89
N SER A 562 9.44 14.24 20.05
CA SER A 562 10.78 14.21 20.68
C SER A 562 11.26 12.81 21.07
N THR A 563 10.37 11.99 21.62
CA THR A 563 10.68 10.63 22.07
C THR A 563 10.19 9.56 21.10
N LYS A 564 9.37 9.95 20.10
CA LYS A 564 8.64 9.06 19.20
C LYS A 564 7.68 8.10 19.90
N GLU A 565 7.33 8.41 21.15
CA GLU A 565 6.38 7.61 21.94
C GLU A 565 4.94 7.89 21.53
N ILE A 566 4.14 6.83 21.50
CA ILE A 566 2.69 6.89 21.35
C ILE A 566 2.07 6.49 22.68
N LYS A 567 1.32 7.41 23.29
CA LYS A 567 0.65 7.22 24.58
C LYS A 567 -0.86 7.22 24.40
N ILE A 568 -1.55 6.49 25.27
CA ILE A 568 -3.00 6.63 25.37
C ILE A 568 -3.27 7.92 26.14
N LYS A 569 -3.95 8.86 25.48
CA LYS A 569 -4.37 10.09 26.14
C LYS A 569 -5.58 9.86 27.02
N LEU A 570 -6.57 9.19 26.45
CA LEU A 570 -7.87 9.01 27.06
C LEU A 570 -8.59 7.81 26.45
N GLY A 571 -9.30 7.08 27.31
CA GLY A 571 -10.26 6.06 26.87
C GLY A 571 -11.53 6.72 26.34
N ILE A 572 -12.05 6.23 25.23
CA ILE A 572 -13.27 6.75 24.63
C ILE A 572 -14.46 6.21 25.41
N HIS A 573 -15.21 7.10 26.07
CA HIS A 573 -16.35 6.76 26.91
C HIS A 573 -17.36 5.88 26.18
N LEU A 574 -17.73 6.27 24.95
CA LEU A 574 -18.69 5.53 24.14
C LEU A 574 -18.24 4.08 23.85
N TYR A 575 -16.95 3.85 23.66
CA TYR A 575 -16.42 2.51 23.48
C TYR A 575 -16.53 1.69 24.77
N SER A 576 -16.20 2.32 25.90
CA SER A 576 -16.25 1.67 27.22
C SER A 576 -17.67 1.29 27.64
N SER A 577 -18.67 2.12 27.32
CA SER A 577 -20.07 1.84 27.65
C SER A 577 -20.64 0.70 26.82
N ILE A 578 -20.23 0.56 25.55
CA ILE A 578 -20.67 -0.53 24.67
C ILE A 578 -20.08 -1.91 25.09
N ILE A 579 -18.85 -1.97 25.62
CA ILE A 579 -18.19 -3.25 25.98
C ILE A 579 -18.43 -3.68 27.44
N GLU A 580 -19.18 -2.89 28.23
CA GLU A 580 -19.61 -3.21 29.61
C GLU A 580 -18.46 -3.55 30.59
N ASN A 581 -17.44 -2.69 30.75
CA ASN A 581 -16.35 -2.83 31.74
C ASN A 581 -15.55 -4.17 31.74
N LYS A 582 -15.80 -5.10 30.80
CA LYS A 582 -15.10 -6.40 30.73
C LYS A 582 -13.60 -6.26 30.42
N LEU A 583 -13.24 -5.16 29.75
CA LEU A 583 -11.85 -4.74 29.57
C LEU A 583 -11.56 -3.69 30.63
N ASN A 584 -10.61 -3.95 31.53
CA ASN A 584 -10.15 -2.95 32.50
C ASN A 584 -9.49 -1.79 31.75
N MET A 585 -10.26 -0.77 31.38
CA MET A 585 -9.92 0.28 30.38
C MET A 585 -8.97 1.38 30.90
N ASN A 586 -8.43 1.27 32.10
CA ASN A 586 -7.50 2.28 32.62
C ASN A 586 -6.08 2.09 32.05
N TYR A 587 -5.90 2.54 30.81
CA TYR A 587 -4.62 2.56 30.09
C TYR A 587 -4.08 3.97 29.87
N THR A 588 -4.67 4.99 30.52
CA THR A 588 -4.21 6.38 30.42
C THR A 588 -2.72 6.50 30.71
N ASP A 589 -2.02 7.30 29.90
CA ASP A 589 -0.57 7.53 29.91
C ASP A 589 0.31 6.30 29.61
N LYS A 590 -0.27 5.11 29.38
CA LYS A 590 0.52 3.93 28.98
C LYS A 590 1.06 4.11 27.56
N ILE A 591 2.31 3.68 27.39
CA ILE A 591 3.03 3.72 26.11
C ILE A 591 2.65 2.47 25.30
N ILE A 592 2.22 2.69 24.07
CA ILE A 592 1.98 1.64 23.07
C ILE A 592 3.30 1.40 22.34
N THR A 593 3.84 0.19 22.44
CA THR A 593 5.04 -0.21 21.69
C THR A 593 4.70 -0.92 20.38
N LYS A 594 3.60 -1.67 20.34
CA LYS A 594 3.17 -2.39 19.13
C LYS A 594 1.68 -2.33 18.89
N ILE A 595 1.29 -2.26 17.62
CA ILE A 595 -0.08 -2.42 17.14
C ILE A 595 -0.07 -3.62 16.19
N ASP A 596 -0.86 -4.65 16.48
CA ASP A 596 -0.90 -5.88 15.68
C ASP A 596 0.47 -6.58 15.51
N GLY A 597 1.32 -6.43 16.51
CA GLY A 597 2.67 -7.00 16.56
C GLY A 597 3.73 -6.21 15.78
N ILE A 598 3.34 -5.12 15.11
CA ILE A 598 4.22 -4.18 14.39
C ILE A 598 4.53 -3.01 15.33
N ASP A 599 5.73 -2.42 15.24
CA ASP A 599 6.06 -1.18 15.97
C ASP A 599 4.94 -0.13 15.81
N ALA A 600 4.55 0.49 16.91
CA ALA A 600 3.36 1.35 16.92
C ALA A 600 3.50 2.55 15.97
N LEU A 601 4.67 3.17 15.89
CA LEU A 601 4.90 4.31 15.00
C LEU A 601 5.01 3.84 13.54
N GLU A 602 5.67 2.71 13.29
CA GLU A 602 5.69 2.08 11.95
C GLU A 602 4.27 1.76 11.45
N TYR A 603 3.41 1.19 12.31
CA TYR A 603 2.01 0.92 11.98
C TYR A 603 1.25 2.19 11.62
N MET A 604 1.40 3.26 12.43
CA MET A 604 0.72 4.54 12.19
C MET A 604 1.21 5.21 10.89
N ASN A 605 2.50 5.09 10.57
CA ASN A 605 3.06 5.56 9.31
C ASN A 605 2.52 4.79 8.11
N TYR A 606 2.47 3.46 8.19
CA TYR A 606 1.86 2.63 7.16
C TYR A 606 0.39 3.00 6.97
N PHE A 607 -0.36 3.18 8.06
CA PHE A 607 -1.76 3.59 8.01
C PHE A 607 -1.93 4.95 7.32
N ALA A 608 -1.11 5.95 7.67
CA ALA A 608 -1.13 7.26 7.04
C ALA A 608 -0.83 7.20 5.54
N GLU A 609 0.14 6.37 5.13
CA GLU A 609 0.50 6.24 3.72
C GLU A 609 -0.59 5.54 2.90
N GLN A 610 -1.20 4.49 3.46
CA GLN A 610 -2.21 3.71 2.74
C GLN A 610 -3.59 4.38 2.71
N TYR A 611 -4.04 4.94 3.84
CA TYR A 611 -5.44 5.30 4.02
C TYR A 611 -5.71 6.80 4.09
N THR A 612 -4.70 7.63 4.38
CA THR A 612 -4.89 9.08 4.48
C THR A 612 -4.60 9.77 3.16
N PHE A 613 -5.43 10.75 2.82
CA PHE A 613 -5.34 11.56 1.59
C PHE A 613 -5.38 13.07 1.86
N MET A 614 -5.36 13.46 3.15
CA MET A 614 -5.51 14.85 3.60
C MET A 614 -4.38 15.78 3.11
N SER A 615 -3.20 15.27 2.75
CA SER A 615 -2.08 16.10 2.31
C SER A 615 -1.07 15.31 1.47
N LYS A 616 -0.34 16.01 0.60
CA LYS A 616 0.84 15.48 -0.11
C LYS A 616 2.06 15.37 0.81
N ASP A 617 2.10 16.12 1.91
CA ASP A 617 3.13 15.97 2.94
C ASP A 617 2.81 14.79 3.88
N LYS A 618 3.75 13.85 3.99
CA LYS A 618 3.60 12.63 4.79
C LYS A 618 3.44 12.89 6.29
N ASN A 619 4.09 13.93 6.84
CA ASN A 619 3.99 14.26 8.25
C ASN A 619 2.61 14.86 8.56
N VAL A 620 2.04 15.63 7.63
CA VAL A 620 0.67 16.14 7.78
C VAL A 620 -0.36 15.01 7.73
N ARG A 621 -0.14 13.99 6.88
CA ARG A 621 -0.98 12.78 6.91
C ARG A 621 -0.92 12.09 8.26
N LEU A 622 0.28 11.90 8.81
CA LEU A 622 0.47 11.31 10.14
C LEU A 622 -0.24 12.12 11.24
N ASN A 623 -0.19 13.45 11.15
CA ASN A 623 -0.93 14.34 12.06
C ASN A 623 -2.45 14.08 12.01
N SER A 624 -3.02 13.94 10.80
CA SER A 624 -4.44 13.61 10.62
C SER A 624 -4.81 12.24 11.23
N VAL A 625 -3.91 11.26 11.10
CA VAL A 625 -4.08 9.91 11.67
C VAL A 625 -4.19 9.95 13.19
N PHE A 626 -3.28 10.64 13.87
CA PHE A 626 -3.32 10.78 15.33
C PHE A 626 -4.52 11.61 15.81
N ARG A 627 -4.87 12.68 15.08
CA ARG A 627 -5.99 13.56 15.44
C ARG A 627 -7.33 12.84 15.39
N LYS A 628 -7.59 12.01 14.37
CA LYS A 628 -8.91 11.38 14.16
C LYS A 628 -8.86 10.03 13.44
N GLU A 629 -8.20 9.98 12.28
CA GLU A 629 -8.47 8.92 11.29
C GLU A 629 -8.08 7.52 11.74
N PHE A 630 -7.18 7.38 12.72
CA PHE A 630 -6.85 6.07 13.25
C PHE A 630 -7.98 5.49 14.11
N TRP A 631 -8.55 6.30 15.01
CA TRP A 631 -9.45 5.81 16.05
C TRP A 631 -10.93 5.98 15.72
N LEU A 632 -11.27 6.81 14.73
CA LEU A 632 -12.62 6.97 14.20
C LEU A 632 -12.61 7.02 12.66
N ARG A 633 -13.26 6.05 12.02
CA ARG A 633 -13.19 5.84 10.55
C ARG A 633 -14.57 5.68 9.93
N ASN A 634 -14.91 6.58 9.01
CA ASN A 634 -16.12 6.49 8.22
C ASN A 634 -16.00 5.41 7.15
N LEU A 635 -16.87 4.39 7.14
CA LEU A 635 -16.76 3.27 6.20
C LEU A 635 -17.07 3.64 4.74
N GLY A 636 -17.62 4.83 4.47
CA GLY A 636 -17.72 5.40 3.13
C GLY A 636 -16.39 5.95 2.58
N GLN A 637 -15.36 6.04 3.43
CA GLN A 637 -13.99 6.46 3.08
C GLN A 637 -12.92 5.44 3.46
N TYR A 638 -13.18 4.56 4.42
CA TYR A 638 -12.20 3.60 4.91
C TYR A 638 -12.73 2.18 4.73
N PRO A 639 -11.90 1.24 4.24
CA PRO A 639 -12.34 -0.14 4.09
C PRO A 639 -12.57 -0.77 5.46
N LEU A 640 -13.47 -1.76 5.50
CA LEU A 640 -13.61 -2.67 6.63
C LEU A 640 -12.24 -3.33 6.96
N PRO A 641 -11.82 -3.37 8.23
CA PRO A 641 -10.61 -4.09 8.62
C PRO A 641 -10.65 -5.57 8.24
N LEU A 642 -9.50 -6.11 7.82
CA LEU A 642 -9.38 -7.54 7.50
C LEU A 642 -9.62 -8.43 8.73
N LYS A 643 -9.12 -8.02 9.90
CA LYS A 643 -9.32 -8.70 11.19
C LYS A 643 -10.56 -8.17 11.90
N ASN A 644 -11.11 -8.97 12.81
CA ASN A 644 -12.27 -8.56 13.62
C ASN A 644 -11.89 -7.81 14.91
N ASN A 645 -10.60 -7.82 15.23
CA ASN A 645 -10.02 -7.17 16.40
C ASN A 645 -8.68 -6.53 16.04
N ILE A 646 -8.21 -5.70 16.97
CA ILE A 646 -6.91 -5.06 16.94
C ILE A 646 -6.20 -5.36 18.27
N THR A 647 -4.89 -5.55 18.22
CA THR A 647 -4.08 -5.79 19.42
C THR A 647 -3.16 -4.61 19.69
N PHE A 648 -3.09 -4.18 20.95
CA PHE A 648 -2.15 -3.17 21.42
C PHE A 648 -1.21 -3.80 22.44
N THR A 649 0.08 -3.58 22.28
CA THR A 649 1.11 -4.00 23.24
C THR A 649 1.58 -2.78 24.00
N PHE A 650 1.48 -2.87 25.33
CA PHE A 650 1.88 -1.83 26.27
C PHE A 650 3.18 -2.21 26.96
N PHE A 651 4.05 -1.22 27.19
CA PHE A 651 5.24 -1.42 28.02
C PHE A 651 4.99 -0.89 29.43
N GLU A 652 5.04 -1.79 30.42
CA GLU A 652 4.79 -1.45 31.83
C GLU A 652 5.71 -2.29 32.73
N GLN A 653 6.43 -1.65 33.66
CA GLN A 653 7.28 -2.31 34.67
C GLN A 653 8.28 -3.35 34.10
N ASN A 654 8.95 -3.03 32.99
CA ASN A 654 9.87 -3.91 32.24
C ASN A 654 9.24 -5.15 31.57
N ASN A 655 7.91 -5.21 31.45
CA ASN A 655 7.21 -6.25 30.71
C ASN A 655 6.34 -5.66 29.60
N GLU A 656 6.20 -6.41 28.51
CA GLU A 656 5.22 -6.12 27.46
C GLU A 656 3.92 -6.88 27.73
N THR A 657 2.78 -6.17 27.73
CA THR A 657 1.45 -6.77 27.85
C THR A 657 0.64 -6.48 26.60
N THR A 658 0.20 -7.52 25.89
CA THR A 658 -0.66 -7.38 24.71
C THR A 658 -2.12 -7.57 25.08
N VAL A 659 -2.97 -6.63 24.70
CA VAL A 659 -4.42 -6.65 24.93
C VAL A 659 -5.14 -6.58 23.59
N THR A 660 -6.19 -7.38 23.44
CA THR A 660 -7.00 -7.45 22.22
C THR A 660 -8.31 -6.69 22.40
N PHE A 661 -8.63 -5.82 21.45
CA PHE A 661 -9.84 -5.00 21.44
C PHE A 661 -10.66 -5.31 20.18
N PRO A 662 -11.97 -5.57 20.29
CA PRO A 662 -12.82 -5.72 19.12
C PRO A 662 -12.99 -4.38 18.40
N TYR A 663 -13.20 -4.42 17.09
CA TYR A 663 -13.69 -3.24 16.36
C TYR A 663 -15.18 -3.04 16.65
N LEU A 664 -15.56 -1.82 17.02
CA LEU A 664 -16.96 -1.42 17.16
C LEU A 664 -17.36 -0.54 15.99
N ILE A 665 -18.59 -0.69 15.52
CA ILE A 665 -19.16 0.18 14.48
C ILE A 665 -20.35 0.92 15.07
N ILE A 666 -20.31 2.25 15.03
CA ILE A 666 -21.44 3.12 15.31
C ILE A 666 -22.20 3.35 14.02
N ILE A 667 -23.52 3.25 14.08
CA ILE A 667 -24.40 3.40 12.92
C ILE A 667 -25.32 4.58 13.21
N THR A 668 -25.16 5.68 12.46
CA THR A 668 -25.87 6.94 12.72
C THR A 668 -27.25 7.00 12.09
N LYS A 669 -27.69 5.93 11.44
CA LYS A 669 -29.01 5.82 10.81
C LYS A 669 -29.59 4.45 11.05
N LYS A 670 -30.88 4.40 11.36
CA LYS A 670 -31.61 3.15 11.49
C LYS A 670 -31.84 2.51 10.12
N PHE A 671 -31.49 1.23 10.00
CA PHE A 671 -31.81 0.37 8.85
C PHE A 671 -32.73 -0.75 9.31
N ASP A 672 -33.90 -0.87 8.67
CA ASP A 672 -34.91 -1.88 9.03
C ASP A 672 -34.72 -3.21 8.28
N ASN A 673 -33.89 -3.22 7.24
CA ASN A 673 -33.57 -4.38 6.39
C ASN A 673 -32.48 -4.03 5.36
N GLN A 674 -31.98 -5.02 4.62
CA GLN A 674 -31.05 -4.83 3.50
C GLN A 674 -31.54 -3.79 2.47
N ILE A 675 -32.84 -3.84 2.11
CA ILE A 675 -33.42 -2.95 1.10
C ILE A 675 -33.36 -1.48 1.53
N SER A 676 -33.49 -1.19 2.82
CA SER A 676 -33.38 0.18 3.34
C SER A 676 -31.98 0.76 3.15
N LEU A 677 -30.93 -0.06 3.28
CA LEU A 677 -29.55 0.33 3.00
C LEU A 677 -29.30 0.47 1.49
N GLU A 678 -29.81 -0.45 0.66
CA GLU A 678 -29.74 -0.33 -0.80
C GLU A 678 -30.43 0.94 -1.31
N ASN A 679 -31.57 1.31 -0.74
CA ASN A 679 -32.29 2.53 -1.08
C ASN A 679 -31.48 3.78 -0.71
N GLU A 680 -30.78 3.76 0.43
CA GLU A 680 -29.86 4.84 0.81
C GLU A 680 -28.66 4.94 -0.15
N ASN A 681 -28.23 3.82 -0.74
CA ASN A 681 -27.16 3.78 -1.73
C ASN A 681 -27.59 4.24 -3.14
N ARG A 682 -28.89 4.34 -3.42
CA ARG A 682 -29.39 4.84 -4.71
C ARG A 682 -29.32 6.36 -4.78
N PHE A 683 -29.08 6.87 -5.98
CA PHE A 683 -29.13 8.30 -6.22
C PHE A 683 -30.52 8.87 -5.89
N SER A 684 -30.56 10.03 -5.22
CA SER A 684 -31.79 10.78 -4.94
C SER A 684 -31.50 12.27 -5.05
N SER A 685 -32.39 13.02 -5.71
CA SER A 685 -32.27 14.48 -5.81
C SER A 685 -32.41 15.20 -4.45
N ASN A 686 -32.97 14.51 -3.45
CA ASN A 686 -33.21 15.04 -2.10
C ASN A 686 -32.21 14.50 -1.06
N SER A 687 -31.16 13.80 -1.46
CA SER A 687 -30.16 13.30 -0.50
C SER A 687 -29.34 14.48 0.04
N SER A 688 -29.69 14.98 1.23
CA SER A 688 -28.81 15.87 1.98
C SER A 688 -27.67 15.04 2.59
N SER A 689 -26.44 15.55 2.46
CA SER A 689 -25.24 14.95 3.07
C SER A 689 -25.11 15.37 4.54
N GLU A 690 -26.21 15.40 5.29
CA GLU A 690 -26.14 15.60 6.73
C GLU A 690 -25.61 14.32 7.36
N THR A 691 -24.30 14.30 7.59
CA THR A 691 -23.64 13.31 8.45
C THR A 691 -23.66 13.84 9.87
N GLU A 692 -24.44 13.21 10.75
CA GLU A 692 -24.33 13.47 12.18
C GLU A 692 -22.90 13.16 12.64
N ASN A 693 -22.26 14.14 13.28
CA ASN A 693 -20.82 14.13 13.48
C ASN A 693 -20.44 13.36 14.76
N VAL A 694 -20.23 12.04 14.63
CA VAL A 694 -19.77 11.15 15.72
C VAL A 694 -18.51 11.67 16.41
N PHE A 695 -17.61 12.33 15.66
CA PHE A 695 -16.42 12.93 16.25
C PHE A 695 -16.77 14.03 17.26
N ASN A 696 -17.66 14.96 16.91
CA ASN A 696 -18.07 16.02 17.84
C ASN A 696 -18.78 15.42 19.06
N TYR A 697 -19.64 14.43 18.87
CA TYR A 697 -20.31 13.74 19.97
C TYR A 697 -19.32 13.16 21.00
N ILE A 698 -18.27 12.48 20.52
CA ILE A 698 -17.23 11.91 21.39
C ILE A 698 -16.38 13.05 21.99
N ILE A 699 -15.88 13.96 21.15
CA ILE A 699 -14.91 14.98 21.56
C ILE A 699 -15.51 16.00 22.52
N ASP A 700 -16.76 16.42 22.34
CA ASP A 700 -17.40 17.37 23.25
C ASP A 700 -17.54 16.76 24.64
N PHE A 701 -17.91 15.47 24.72
CA PHE A 701 -17.95 14.72 25.98
C PHE A 701 -16.57 14.62 26.63
N GLU A 702 -15.55 14.22 25.87
CA GLU A 702 -14.19 14.06 26.40
C GLU A 702 -13.54 15.39 26.79
N LYS A 703 -13.73 16.45 25.99
CA LYS A 703 -13.29 17.83 26.29
C LYS A 703 -13.94 18.33 27.58
N LEU A 704 -15.25 18.16 27.74
CA LEU A 704 -15.97 18.59 28.95
C LEU A 704 -15.41 17.91 30.22
N ASN A 705 -14.97 16.66 30.12
CA ASN A 705 -14.35 15.95 31.24
C ASN A 705 -12.89 16.39 31.49
N TRP A 706 -12.11 16.61 30.43
CA TRP A 706 -10.73 17.08 30.57
C TRP A 706 -10.66 18.50 31.14
N TYR A 707 -11.48 19.43 30.63
CA TYR A 707 -11.51 20.83 31.09
C TYR A 707 -11.92 20.97 32.56
N LYS A 708 -12.80 20.10 33.08
CA LYS A 708 -13.17 20.08 34.50
C LYS A 708 -12.01 19.67 35.42
N ASN A 709 -11.03 18.94 34.89
CA ASN A 709 -9.95 18.35 35.68
C ASN A 709 -8.61 19.10 35.53
N ASN A 710 -8.40 19.87 34.46
CA ASN A 710 -7.15 20.58 34.16
C ASN A 710 -7.39 22.07 33.90
N HIS A 711 -7.76 22.81 34.93
CA HIS A 711 -7.90 24.27 34.85
C HIS A 711 -6.52 24.95 34.75
N ASN A 712 -6.11 25.39 33.56
CA ASN A 712 -5.06 26.40 33.45
C ASN A 712 -5.64 27.78 33.75
N ASN A 713 -5.18 28.41 34.83
CA ASN A 713 -5.64 29.73 35.27
C ASN A 713 -5.09 30.89 34.42
N ASN A 714 -4.22 30.65 33.45
CA ASN A 714 -3.55 31.70 32.66
C ASN A 714 -4.38 32.24 31.49
N PHE A 715 -5.38 31.49 31.03
CA PHE A 715 -6.24 31.88 29.91
C PHE A 715 -7.62 32.31 30.41
N GLU A 716 -8.20 33.32 29.77
CA GLU A 716 -9.56 33.79 30.04
C GLU A 716 -10.36 33.79 28.73
N LEU A 717 -11.46 33.04 28.68
CA LEU A 717 -12.39 33.07 27.54
C LEU A 717 -13.14 34.40 27.57
N ILE A 718 -13.01 35.18 26.49
CA ILE A 718 -13.67 36.48 26.39
C ILE A 718 -14.98 36.37 25.61
N MET A 719 -14.95 35.62 24.50
CA MET A 719 -16.09 35.45 23.61
C MET A 719 -15.91 34.16 22.80
N GLY A 720 -17.00 33.50 22.43
CA GLY A 720 -16.98 32.38 21.49
C GLY A 720 -18.37 31.90 21.14
N ASN A 721 -18.46 31.11 20.07
CA ASN A 721 -19.64 30.35 19.68
C ASN A 721 -19.25 28.86 19.56
N ASN A 722 -20.05 28.02 18.90
CA ASN A 722 -19.74 26.59 18.78
C ASN A 722 -18.49 26.30 17.92
N ASP A 723 -18.10 27.22 17.03
CA ASP A 723 -17.09 26.97 15.98
C ASP A 723 -15.87 27.90 16.08
N SER A 724 -15.88 28.93 16.92
CA SER A 724 -14.78 29.88 17.05
C SER A 724 -14.72 30.48 18.44
N TYR A 725 -13.52 30.57 19.00
CA TYR A 725 -13.29 31.01 20.37
C TYR A 725 -12.17 32.03 20.45
N TYR A 726 -12.31 32.99 21.36
CA TYR A 726 -11.30 33.98 21.68
C TYR A 726 -10.97 33.97 23.16
N TYR A 727 -9.70 33.67 23.44
CA TYR A 727 -9.12 33.73 24.76
C TYR A 727 -8.06 34.82 24.82
N ILE A 728 -7.86 35.39 26.01
CA ILE A 728 -6.70 36.22 26.30
C ILE A 728 -5.79 35.53 27.30
N HIS A 729 -4.49 35.60 27.06
CA HIS A 729 -3.51 35.21 28.07
C HIS A 729 -3.36 36.35 29.09
N LYS A 730 -3.63 36.06 30.37
CA LYS A 730 -3.78 37.08 31.42
C LYS A 730 -2.52 37.91 31.65
N SER A 731 -1.34 37.31 31.59
CA SER A 731 -0.08 38.01 31.90
C SER A 731 0.47 38.82 30.73
N THR A 732 0.43 38.27 29.52
CA THR A 732 0.98 38.92 28.31
C THR A 732 -0.05 39.71 27.52
N GLN A 733 -1.33 39.63 27.91
CA GLN A 733 -2.46 40.21 27.18
C GLN A 733 -2.51 39.76 25.72
N THR A 734 -2.00 38.56 25.42
CA THR A 734 -1.93 38.04 24.04
C THR A 734 -3.27 37.44 23.65
N ALA A 735 -3.77 37.87 22.49
CA ALA A 735 -5.00 37.37 21.92
C ALA A 735 -4.77 36.00 21.28
N ILE A 736 -5.64 35.03 21.58
CA ILE A 736 -5.61 33.69 20.97
C ILE A 736 -6.98 33.44 20.36
N ILE A 737 -7.02 33.23 19.04
CA ILE A 737 -8.26 33.00 18.30
C ILE A 737 -8.18 31.62 17.66
N LYS A 738 -9.14 30.76 18.00
CA LYS A 738 -9.42 29.52 17.28
C LYS A 738 -10.32 29.87 16.10
N LEU A 739 -9.86 29.54 14.89
CA LEU A 739 -10.65 29.70 13.67
C LEU A 739 -10.86 28.31 13.06
N GLU A 740 -12.08 27.77 13.13
CA GLU A 740 -12.36 26.40 12.63
C GLU A 740 -12.75 26.33 11.15
N SER A 741 -13.33 27.40 10.59
CA SER A 741 -13.72 27.46 9.17
C SER A 741 -13.87 28.89 8.65
N PHE A 742 -13.97 29.02 7.33
CA PHE A 742 -14.31 30.26 6.61
C PHE A 742 -15.74 30.18 6.05
N ASN A 743 -16.73 30.04 6.93
CA ASN A 743 -18.15 29.93 6.55
C ASN A 743 -18.91 31.24 6.75
N GLU A 744 -19.90 31.50 5.90
CA GLU A 744 -20.71 32.74 5.96
C GLU A 744 -21.47 32.90 7.27
N GLU A 745 -22.09 31.83 7.77
CA GLU A 745 -22.89 31.82 9.00
C GLU A 745 -22.09 32.31 10.22
N ASN A 746 -20.78 32.08 10.22
CA ASN A 746 -19.89 32.40 11.32
C ASN A 746 -19.10 33.69 11.10
N PHE A 747 -19.11 34.27 9.90
CA PHE A 747 -18.17 35.33 9.55
C PHE A 747 -18.35 36.61 10.37
N GLU A 748 -19.60 37.03 10.62
CA GLU A 748 -19.86 38.19 11.48
C GLU A 748 -19.43 37.96 12.92
N ASP A 749 -19.53 36.72 13.42
CA ASP A 749 -19.04 36.37 14.76
C ASP A 749 -17.52 36.34 14.82
N ILE A 750 -16.87 35.77 13.80
CA ILE A 750 -15.42 35.82 13.62
C ILE A 750 -14.96 37.29 13.63
N LYS A 751 -15.60 38.15 12.83
CA LYS A 751 -15.27 39.58 12.78
C LYS A 751 -15.43 40.24 14.15
N LYS A 752 -16.54 40.01 14.87
CA LYS A 752 -16.75 40.53 16.22
C LYS A 752 -15.64 40.08 17.17
N ILE A 753 -15.25 38.80 17.09
CA ILE A 753 -14.15 38.24 17.87
C ILE A 753 -12.84 38.98 17.58
N PHE A 754 -12.48 39.17 16.30
CA PHE A 754 -11.26 39.88 15.92
C PHE A 754 -11.25 41.35 16.36
N LEU A 755 -12.39 42.05 16.27
CA LEU A 755 -12.53 43.44 16.73
C LEU A 755 -12.51 43.54 18.26
N ALA A 756 -13.10 42.57 18.97
CA ALA A 756 -13.13 42.51 20.42
C ALA A 756 -11.80 42.10 21.05
N ALA A 757 -10.93 41.45 20.26
CA ALA A 757 -9.62 41.04 20.73
C ALA A 757 -8.85 42.23 21.31
N LYS A 758 -8.04 42.02 22.35
CA LYS A 758 -7.20 43.05 22.97
C LYS A 758 -5.73 42.62 22.93
N GLY A 759 -4.82 43.57 23.14
CA GLY A 759 -3.37 43.33 23.09
C GLY A 759 -2.73 43.52 21.72
N ASN A 760 -1.39 43.50 21.72
CA ASN A 760 -0.55 43.78 20.55
C ASN A 760 -0.14 42.51 19.78
N THR A 761 -0.26 41.34 20.40
CA THR A 761 0.14 40.05 19.84
C THR A 761 -1.09 39.16 19.63
N LEU A 762 -1.13 38.47 18.50
CA LEU A 762 -2.15 37.50 18.13
C LEU A 762 -1.52 36.13 17.87
N ILE A 763 -2.14 35.08 18.41
CA ILE A 763 -1.91 33.69 18.03
C ILE A 763 -3.18 33.16 17.35
N LEU A 764 -3.05 32.69 16.11
CA LEU A 764 -4.10 32.04 15.37
C LEU A 764 -3.95 30.52 15.47
N ASP A 765 -4.92 29.85 16.08
CA ASP A 765 -5.01 28.39 16.06
C ASP A 765 -5.84 27.95 14.84
N LEU A 766 -5.16 27.31 13.88
CA LEU A 766 -5.71 26.80 12.62
C LEU A 766 -5.74 25.27 12.56
N ILE A 767 -5.49 24.56 13.67
CA ILE A 767 -5.49 23.09 13.71
C ILE A 767 -6.87 22.56 13.31
N GLY A 768 -6.91 21.67 12.31
CA GLY A 768 -8.15 21.06 11.85
C GLY A 768 -9.09 21.99 11.08
N ASN A 769 -8.66 23.20 10.68
CA ASN A 769 -9.47 24.08 9.84
C ASN A 769 -9.45 23.62 8.38
N HIS A 770 -10.56 23.09 7.87
CA HIS A 770 -10.60 22.52 6.52
C HIS A 770 -10.88 23.56 5.41
N GLY A 771 -11.01 24.85 5.76
CA GLY A 771 -11.23 25.95 4.83
C GLY A 771 -12.65 26.50 4.82
N GLY A 772 -13.17 26.81 3.63
CA GLY A 772 -14.43 27.52 3.41
C GLY A 772 -14.34 28.45 2.19
N HIS A 773 -14.96 29.63 2.25
CA HIS A 773 -14.96 30.58 1.14
C HIS A 773 -13.66 31.42 1.06
N SER A 774 -13.00 31.41 -0.10
CA SER A 774 -11.74 32.14 -0.33
C SER A 774 -11.89 33.66 -0.19
N CYS A 775 -13.01 34.24 -0.59
CA CYS A 775 -13.25 35.68 -0.42
C CYS A 775 -13.31 36.10 1.06
N LEU A 776 -13.81 35.24 1.97
CA LEU A 776 -13.79 35.51 3.41
C LEU A 776 -12.36 35.47 3.97
N ALA A 777 -11.53 34.54 3.48
CA ALA A 777 -10.11 34.52 3.78
C ALA A 777 -9.40 35.80 3.34
N TYR A 778 -9.64 36.29 2.12
CA TYR A 778 -9.07 37.56 1.65
C TYR A 778 -9.59 38.76 2.44
N GLY A 779 -10.89 38.78 2.76
CA GLY A 779 -11.46 39.79 3.66
C GLY A 779 -10.77 39.84 5.01
N LEU A 780 -10.51 38.68 5.63
CA LEU A 780 -9.80 38.60 6.91
C LEU A 780 -8.33 39.04 6.80
N LEU A 781 -7.64 38.74 5.70
CA LEU A 781 -6.27 39.23 5.46
C LEU A 781 -6.22 40.76 5.40
N ASN A 782 -7.18 41.38 4.73
CA ASN A 782 -7.30 42.84 4.68
C ASN A 782 -7.44 43.47 6.08
N TYR A 783 -8.12 42.79 7.03
CA TYR A 783 -8.21 43.24 8.42
C TYR A 783 -6.91 43.18 9.20
N LEU A 784 -6.15 42.10 8.99
CA LEU A 784 -5.00 41.76 9.81
C LEU A 784 -3.70 42.38 9.30
N VAL A 785 -3.64 42.68 8.00
CA VAL A 785 -2.41 43.02 7.30
C VAL A 785 -2.53 44.39 6.63
N PRO A 786 -1.81 45.42 7.11
CA PRO A 786 -1.89 46.78 6.57
C PRO A 786 -1.57 46.87 5.07
N GLU A 787 -0.63 46.04 4.59
CA GLU A 787 -0.21 46.03 3.18
C GLU A 787 -1.32 45.51 2.25
N TYR A 788 -2.28 44.77 2.78
CA TYR A 788 -3.37 44.15 2.01
C TYR A 788 -4.65 44.98 2.02
N SER A 789 -4.53 46.28 2.33
CA SER A 789 -5.62 47.28 2.30
C SER A 789 -6.37 47.36 0.97
N SER A 790 -5.76 46.87 -0.12
CA SER A 790 -6.43 46.71 -1.41
C SER A 790 -6.59 45.25 -1.79
N LEU A 791 -7.85 44.79 -1.89
CA LEU A 791 -8.19 43.38 -2.13
C LEU A 791 -7.63 42.82 -3.45
N HIS A 792 -7.43 43.66 -4.47
CA HIS A 792 -6.82 43.20 -5.73
C HIS A 792 -5.39 42.66 -5.58
N LEU A 793 -4.67 43.01 -4.50
CA LEU A 793 -3.35 42.47 -4.19
C LEU A 793 -3.41 41.05 -3.58
N LEU A 794 -4.59 40.64 -3.10
CA LEU A 794 -4.83 39.32 -2.49
C LEU A 794 -5.29 38.27 -3.50
N TYR A 795 -5.81 38.72 -4.65
CA TYR A 795 -6.40 37.90 -5.69
C TYR A 795 -5.38 36.97 -6.36
N GLU A 796 -5.60 35.67 -6.16
CA GLU A 796 -4.72 34.61 -6.65
C GLU A 796 -5.02 34.26 -8.10
N PRO A 797 -3.98 34.15 -8.96
CA PRO A 797 -4.17 33.66 -10.31
C PRO A 797 -4.76 32.25 -10.32
N MET A 798 -5.66 32.04 -11.27
CA MET A 798 -6.31 30.78 -11.54
C MET A 798 -6.29 30.47 -13.04
N ASP A 799 -6.15 29.20 -13.38
CA ASP A 799 -6.44 28.69 -14.71
C ASP A 799 -7.07 27.30 -14.64
N GLY A 800 -7.70 26.85 -15.72
CA GLY A 800 -8.30 25.51 -15.80
C GLY A 800 -8.22 24.95 -17.21
N ARG A 801 -8.34 23.62 -17.33
CA ARG A 801 -8.27 22.91 -18.62
C ARG A 801 -9.46 23.29 -19.50
N THR A 802 -9.28 23.60 -20.77
CA THR A 802 -10.39 24.11 -21.62
C THR A 802 -10.99 23.03 -22.51
N THR A 803 -11.34 21.89 -21.91
CA THR A 803 -12.07 20.81 -22.59
C THR A 803 -13.45 21.28 -23.06
N LYS A 804 -14.05 20.57 -24.02
CA LYS A 804 -15.39 20.90 -24.52
C LYS A 804 -16.42 20.92 -23.39
N ALA A 805 -16.40 19.92 -22.50
CA ALA A 805 -17.31 19.88 -21.36
C ALA A 805 -17.06 21.04 -20.39
N LEU A 806 -15.78 21.34 -20.06
CA LEU A 806 -15.52 22.44 -19.13
C LEU A 806 -15.94 23.80 -19.70
N ARG A 807 -15.69 24.08 -20.99
CA ARG A 807 -16.16 25.34 -21.61
C ARG A 807 -17.67 25.50 -21.54
N LEU A 808 -18.43 24.40 -21.65
CA LEU A 808 -19.89 24.43 -21.55
C LEU A 808 -20.34 24.70 -20.12
N PHE A 809 -19.79 23.96 -19.15
CA PHE A 809 -20.01 24.21 -17.72
C PHE A 809 -19.65 25.66 -17.35
N SER A 810 -18.53 26.19 -17.86
CA SER A 810 -18.07 27.52 -17.53
C SER A 810 -18.98 28.64 -18.04
N LYS A 811 -19.97 28.36 -18.90
CA LYS A 811 -21.00 29.33 -19.25
C LYS A 811 -21.82 29.76 -18.04
N ILE A 812 -21.89 28.98 -16.96
CA ILE A 812 -22.57 29.44 -15.75
C ILE A 812 -21.94 30.70 -15.15
N PHE A 813 -20.62 30.87 -15.33
CA PHE A 813 -19.94 32.07 -14.89
C PHE A 813 -20.27 33.30 -15.76
N SER A 814 -21.03 33.16 -16.87
CA SER A 814 -21.50 34.32 -17.64
C SER A 814 -22.42 35.23 -16.82
N PHE A 815 -23.10 34.68 -15.81
CA PHE A 815 -23.91 35.46 -14.86
C PHE A 815 -23.06 36.25 -13.87
N TYR A 816 -21.77 35.94 -13.76
CA TYR A 816 -20.83 36.49 -12.79
C TYR A 816 -19.58 37.08 -13.46
N LEU A 817 -19.66 37.55 -14.70
CA LEU A 817 -18.51 38.08 -15.45
C LEU A 817 -17.82 39.25 -14.74
N ASN A 818 -18.60 40.10 -14.06
CA ASN A 818 -18.06 41.20 -13.24
C ASN A 818 -17.17 40.70 -12.08
N SER A 819 -17.33 39.44 -11.71
CA SER A 819 -16.64 38.76 -10.62
C SER A 819 -15.41 37.95 -11.10
N ILE A 820 -15.08 38.02 -12.39
CA ILE A 820 -13.86 37.43 -12.96
C ILE A 820 -12.95 38.58 -13.39
N LEU A 821 -11.74 38.60 -12.87
CA LEU A 821 -10.75 39.66 -13.08
C LEU A 821 -9.68 39.22 -14.06
N ASN A 822 -9.35 40.09 -15.02
CA ASN A 822 -8.13 39.98 -15.80
C ASN A 822 -6.95 40.49 -14.96
N ILE A 823 -5.98 39.62 -14.70
CA ILE A 823 -4.84 39.93 -13.81
C ILE A 823 -3.86 40.94 -14.44
N GLN A 824 -3.84 41.06 -15.76
CA GLN A 824 -2.94 42.00 -16.45
C GLN A 824 -3.50 43.42 -16.42
N THR A 825 -4.81 43.58 -16.58
CA THR A 825 -5.46 44.89 -16.67
C THR A 825 -6.14 45.32 -15.37
N ASN A 826 -6.28 44.41 -14.39
CA ASN A 826 -7.11 44.58 -13.20
C ASN A 826 -8.54 45.04 -13.50
N SER A 827 -9.09 44.64 -14.65
CA SER A 827 -10.47 44.93 -15.05
C SER A 827 -11.28 43.65 -15.12
N SER A 828 -12.55 43.72 -14.71
CA SER A 828 -13.46 42.57 -14.87
C SER A 828 -13.68 42.24 -16.34
N PHE A 829 -13.92 40.96 -16.64
CA PHE A 829 -14.33 40.55 -17.98
C PHE A 829 -15.76 40.97 -18.26
N THR A 830 -16.05 41.27 -19.53
CA THR A 830 -17.40 41.61 -20.02
C THR A 830 -18.00 40.51 -20.89
N ASN A 831 -17.21 39.48 -21.20
CA ASN A 831 -17.60 38.33 -22.01
C ASN A 831 -16.75 37.11 -21.59
N MET A 832 -16.96 35.98 -22.27
CA MET A 832 -16.27 34.70 -21.97
C MET A 832 -14.80 34.63 -22.43
N SER A 833 -14.15 35.75 -22.78
CA SER A 833 -12.74 35.75 -23.21
C SER A 833 -11.73 35.34 -22.11
N TRP A 834 -12.18 35.18 -20.87
CA TRP A 834 -11.36 34.65 -19.78
C TRP A 834 -11.08 33.15 -19.93
N ILE A 835 -11.94 32.41 -20.63
CA ILE A 835 -11.77 30.97 -20.93
C ILE A 835 -11.45 30.70 -22.41
N GLU A 836 -11.58 31.71 -23.30
CA GLU A 836 -11.25 31.62 -24.73
C GLU A 836 -10.41 32.83 -25.21
N PRO A 837 -9.29 32.65 -25.94
CA PRO A 837 -8.80 31.41 -26.55
C PRO A 837 -8.05 30.50 -25.57
N ALA A 838 -7.88 29.24 -25.94
CA ALA A 838 -7.10 28.27 -25.20
C ALA A 838 -5.59 28.47 -25.39
N PHE A 839 -4.83 28.23 -24.33
CA PHE A 839 -3.37 28.29 -24.29
C PHE A 839 -2.81 26.91 -23.98
N ASN A 840 -1.76 26.51 -24.68
CA ASN A 840 -1.09 25.23 -24.41
C ASN A 840 -0.11 25.38 -23.26
N TYR A 841 -0.37 24.69 -22.14
CA TYR A 841 0.61 24.53 -21.07
C TYR A 841 1.07 23.09 -21.00
N THR A 842 2.35 22.91 -20.75
CA THR A 842 2.93 21.59 -20.48
C THR A 842 3.10 21.42 -18.98
N ARG A 843 2.39 20.45 -18.40
CA ARG A 843 2.41 20.11 -16.97
C ARG A 843 2.56 18.60 -16.83
N GLY A 844 3.45 18.16 -15.94
CA GLY A 844 3.71 16.73 -15.72
C GLY A 844 4.02 15.94 -17.00
N ASN A 845 4.82 16.52 -17.89
CA ASN A 845 5.17 15.97 -19.21
C ASN A 845 3.99 15.73 -20.17
N SER A 846 2.82 16.35 -19.90
CA SER A 846 1.65 16.36 -20.78
C SER A 846 1.34 17.80 -21.20
N THR A 847 1.13 18.03 -22.48
CA THR A 847 0.64 19.31 -22.99
C THR A 847 -0.87 19.25 -23.11
N ASP A 848 -1.56 20.17 -22.44
CA ASP A 848 -3.02 20.31 -22.47
C ASP A 848 -3.39 21.78 -22.72
N GLU A 849 -4.62 21.99 -23.19
CA GLU A 849 -5.21 23.31 -23.39
C GLU A 849 -5.80 23.85 -22.08
N TYR A 850 -5.49 25.11 -21.76
CA TYR A 850 -5.92 25.81 -20.55
C TYR A 850 -6.43 27.22 -20.86
N SER A 851 -7.16 27.81 -19.92
CA SER A 851 -7.59 29.20 -20.00
C SER A 851 -6.39 30.14 -19.86
N MET A 852 -6.56 31.41 -20.22
CA MET A 852 -5.66 32.44 -19.68
C MET A 852 -5.74 32.46 -18.15
N ARG A 853 -4.76 33.08 -17.50
CA ARG A 853 -4.83 33.29 -16.04
C ARG A 853 -5.80 34.43 -15.72
N TRP A 854 -6.75 34.15 -14.84
CA TRP A 854 -7.75 35.09 -14.34
C TRP A 854 -7.84 34.94 -12.81
N SER A 855 -8.50 35.86 -12.13
CA SER A 855 -8.75 35.73 -10.69
C SER A 855 -10.22 35.94 -10.37
N ILE A 856 -10.66 35.43 -9.23
CA ILE A 856 -11.94 35.80 -8.65
C ILE A 856 -11.82 37.22 -8.13
N ASN A 857 -12.73 38.09 -8.59
CA ASN A 857 -12.93 39.41 -8.05
C ASN A 857 -13.94 39.33 -6.91
N CYS A 858 -13.46 39.31 -5.67
CA CYS A 858 -14.31 39.38 -4.48
C CYS A 858 -14.95 40.77 -4.27
N ASP A 859 -14.61 41.76 -5.11
CA ASP A 859 -15.18 43.09 -5.06
C ASP A 859 -16.60 43.16 -5.67
N GLY A 860 -16.97 42.18 -6.49
CA GLY A 860 -18.27 42.09 -7.16
C GLY A 860 -19.30 41.23 -6.41
N GLU A 861 -20.46 40.99 -7.01
CA GLU A 861 -21.39 39.91 -6.60
C GLU A 861 -20.81 38.53 -6.95
N ALA A 862 -19.61 38.21 -6.48
CA ALA A 862 -18.98 36.92 -6.72
C ALA A 862 -19.88 35.80 -6.21
N PHE A 863 -20.52 35.05 -7.12
CA PHE A 863 -21.34 33.89 -6.77
C PHE A 863 -22.49 34.17 -5.77
N GLY A 864 -23.05 35.39 -5.79
CA GLY A 864 -24.08 35.80 -4.81
C GLY A 864 -23.52 36.29 -3.47
N MET A 865 -22.19 36.34 -3.32
CA MET A 865 -21.48 36.80 -2.13
C MET A 865 -21.24 38.33 -2.09
N GLY A 866 -21.85 39.11 -3.00
CA GLY A 866 -21.67 40.57 -3.09
C GLY A 866 -22.17 41.37 -1.88
N LYS A 867 -22.70 40.71 -0.85
CA LYS A 867 -23.07 41.33 0.42
C LYS A 867 -21.88 41.57 1.35
N PHE A 868 -20.74 40.89 1.16
CA PHE A 868 -19.67 40.84 2.17
C PHE A 868 -18.65 41.96 2.06
N TRP A 869 -19.12 43.15 1.70
CA TRP A 869 -18.33 44.35 1.84
C TRP A 869 -18.49 44.96 3.21
N ILE A 870 -17.41 44.91 3.96
CA ILE A 870 -17.21 45.84 5.02
C ILE A 870 -16.43 47.02 4.42
N LYS A 871 -17.18 47.98 3.89
CA LYS A 871 -16.71 49.36 3.68
C LYS A 871 -16.48 50.08 5.03
N ASN A 872 -15.91 49.43 6.06
CA ASN A 872 -15.60 50.06 7.34
C ASN A 872 -14.09 50.18 7.56
N ASN A 873 -13.71 51.38 8.02
CA ASN A 873 -12.39 51.79 8.49
C ASN A 873 -11.96 51.15 9.83
N ASP A 874 -12.70 50.16 10.35
CA ASP A 874 -12.41 49.53 11.64
C ASP A 874 -11.37 48.41 11.46
N THR A 875 -10.15 48.79 11.11
CA THR A 875 -9.02 47.87 10.98
C THR A 875 -8.33 47.70 12.33
N LYS A 876 -8.04 46.46 12.71
CA LYS A 876 -7.24 46.17 13.89
C LYS A 876 -5.95 45.46 13.50
N TYR A 877 -4.85 46.20 13.54
CA TYR A 877 -3.53 45.66 13.27
C TYR A 877 -2.85 45.20 14.55
N PHE A 878 -2.59 43.90 14.63
CA PHE A 878 -1.69 43.36 15.63
C PHE A 878 -0.25 43.63 15.19
N GLN A 879 0.63 43.94 16.14
CA GLN A 879 2.05 44.17 15.87
C GLN A 879 2.80 42.87 15.55
N SER A 880 2.31 41.75 16.09
CA SER A 880 2.90 40.43 15.92
C SER A 880 1.83 39.37 15.80
N ILE A 881 1.86 38.61 14.70
CA ILE A 881 0.96 37.50 14.43
C ILE A 881 1.77 36.20 14.38
N TYR A 882 1.35 35.23 15.20
CA TYR A 882 1.85 33.87 15.23
C TYR A 882 0.74 32.91 14.82
N VAL A 883 1.09 31.77 14.24
CA VAL A 883 0.13 30.74 13.82
C VAL A 883 0.49 29.42 14.47
N LEU A 884 -0.51 28.66 14.89
CA LEU A 884 -0.41 27.29 15.33
C LEU A 884 -1.20 26.40 14.35
N THR A 885 -0.55 25.38 13.79
CA THR A 885 -1.13 24.48 12.79
C THR A 885 -0.63 23.05 12.98
N ASP A 886 -1.36 22.08 12.45
CA ASP A 886 -0.94 20.69 12.28
C ASP A 886 -0.72 20.33 10.80
N GLY A 887 -0.75 21.34 9.93
CA GLY A 887 -0.64 21.22 8.48
C GLY A 887 -1.95 20.87 7.78
N THR A 888 -3.02 20.54 8.52
CA THR A 888 -4.32 20.17 7.94
C THR A 888 -5.17 21.38 7.53
N CYS A 889 -4.71 22.60 7.84
CA CYS A 889 -5.29 23.87 7.36
C CYS A 889 -5.49 23.82 5.84
N GLY A 890 -6.73 23.87 5.39
CA GLY A 890 -7.16 23.47 4.06
C GLY A 890 -7.79 24.54 3.20
N SER A 891 -7.79 24.38 1.86
CA SER A 891 -8.60 25.21 0.96
C SER A 891 -8.42 26.72 1.24
N ALA A 892 -9.49 27.47 1.52
CA ALA A 892 -9.42 28.89 1.91
C ALA A 892 -8.49 29.18 3.10
N CYS A 893 -8.37 28.30 4.10
CA CYS A 893 -7.40 28.42 5.20
C CYS A 893 -5.97 28.36 4.67
N SER A 894 -5.72 27.47 3.72
CA SER A 894 -4.40 27.33 3.11
C SER A 894 -4.03 28.56 2.28
N LEU A 895 -4.98 29.15 1.54
CA LEU A 895 -4.77 30.42 0.83
C LEU A 895 -4.52 31.58 1.80
N PHE A 896 -5.33 31.66 2.87
CA PHE A 896 -5.15 32.63 3.96
C PHE A 896 -3.74 32.58 4.53
N LEU A 897 -3.30 31.39 4.98
CA LEU A 897 -1.99 31.22 5.61
C LEU A 897 -0.85 31.47 4.63
N SER A 898 -1.03 31.06 3.36
CA SER A 898 -0.02 31.24 2.33
C SER A 898 0.29 32.71 2.07
N LYS A 899 -0.70 33.60 2.18
CA LYS A 899 -0.51 35.07 2.07
C LYS A 899 -0.09 35.72 3.38
N LEU A 900 -0.65 35.28 4.51
CA LEU A 900 -0.34 35.84 5.83
C LEU A 900 1.16 35.74 6.14
N LYS A 901 1.82 34.65 5.71
CA LYS A 901 3.26 34.45 5.95
C LYS A 901 4.15 35.58 5.41
N PHE A 902 3.70 36.32 4.41
CA PHE A 902 4.44 37.43 3.79
C PHE A 902 4.10 38.82 4.36
N ALA A 903 3.16 38.90 5.30
CA ALA A 903 2.78 40.14 5.96
C ALA A 903 3.90 40.67 6.88
N SER A 904 4.08 41.99 6.99
CA SER A 904 5.17 42.56 7.79
C SER A 904 5.00 42.32 9.31
N ASN A 905 3.76 42.21 9.77
CA ASN A 905 3.42 41.93 11.15
C ASN A 905 3.36 40.42 11.47
N PHE A 906 3.53 39.54 10.48
CA PHE A 906 3.67 38.10 10.71
C PHE A 906 5.05 37.75 11.30
N LYS A 907 5.10 36.72 12.17
CA LYS A 907 6.33 36.33 12.88
C LYS A 907 6.73 34.87 12.69
N THR A 908 5.90 33.91 13.06
CA THR A 908 6.28 32.48 13.05
C THR A 908 5.07 31.56 12.95
N ILE A 909 5.18 30.52 12.10
CA ILE A 909 4.27 29.38 12.05
C ILE A 909 4.83 28.25 12.92
N TYR A 910 4.09 27.90 13.97
CA TYR A 910 4.35 26.74 14.82
C TYR A 910 3.55 25.53 14.37
N GLY A 911 4.22 24.38 14.28
CA GLY A 911 3.61 23.10 13.96
C GLY A 911 3.53 22.16 15.16
N ILE A 912 2.39 21.48 15.34
CA ILE A 912 2.25 20.33 16.25
C ILE A 912 2.30 19.03 15.45
N GLY A 913 2.99 18.02 16.01
CA GLY A 913 3.13 16.69 15.40
C GLY A 913 4.32 16.61 14.43
N GLY A 914 4.19 15.74 13.43
CA GLY A 914 5.27 15.33 12.52
C GLY A 914 6.32 14.48 13.21
N GLY A 915 7.11 13.68 12.48
CA GLY A 915 8.02 12.75 13.16
C GLY A 915 8.87 11.83 12.29
N TYR A 916 8.86 11.97 10.96
CA TYR A 916 9.73 11.16 10.11
C TYR A 916 11.21 11.43 10.34
N ASN A 917 11.56 12.71 10.48
CA ASN A 917 12.92 13.18 10.70
C ASN A 917 12.84 14.50 11.45
N ASP A 918 13.70 14.68 12.46
CA ASP A 918 13.63 15.89 13.27
C ASP A 918 13.97 17.19 12.53
N ASN A 919 14.60 17.06 11.37
CA ASN A 919 14.96 18.17 10.51
C ASN A 919 13.96 18.42 9.36
N ASP A 920 12.92 17.59 9.20
CA ASP A 920 11.91 17.74 8.15
C ASP A 920 10.71 18.55 8.66
N LEU A 921 10.75 19.87 8.45
CA LEU A 921 9.61 20.75 8.73
C LEU A 921 8.49 20.46 7.73
N PHE A 922 7.33 20.08 8.25
CA PHE A 922 6.17 19.71 7.45
C PHE A 922 5.43 20.94 6.92
N GLU A 923 4.65 20.74 5.86
CA GLU A 923 3.80 21.77 5.25
C GLU A 923 2.87 22.49 6.26
N SER A 924 2.81 23.82 6.22
CA SER A 924 1.97 24.60 7.14
C SER A 924 0.47 24.48 6.87
N SER A 925 0.10 24.20 5.62
CA SER A 925 -1.29 24.08 5.16
C SER A 925 -1.39 23.25 3.88
N SER A 926 -2.45 22.46 3.75
CA SER A 926 -2.59 21.44 2.70
C SER A 926 -3.74 21.76 1.75
N TYR A 927 -3.80 21.02 0.62
CA TYR A 927 -4.89 21.08 -0.38
C TYR A 927 -5.38 22.49 -0.70
N ALA A 928 -4.44 23.41 -0.94
CA ALA A 928 -4.75 24.80 -1.26
C ALA A 928 -5.38 24.95 -2.66
N GLY A 929 -5.14 23.95 -3.52
CA GLY A 929 -5.44 24.04 -4.94
C GLY A 929 -6.88 23.72 -5.26
N GLY A 930 -7.47 24.61 -6.04
CA GLY A 930 -8.56 24.35 -6.97
C GLY A 930 -9.94 24.73 -6.51
N GLY A 931 -10.77 25.17 -7.47
CA GLY A 931 -12.20 25.30 -7.27
C GLY A 931 -12.78 23.90 -7.14
N ALA A 932 -13.08 23.49 -5.91
CA ALA A 932 -13.66 22.18 -5.63
C ALA A 932 -15.16 22.21 -5.90
N PHE A 933 -15.63 21.39 -6.82
CA PHE A 933 -17.05 21.26 -7.16
C PHE A 933 -17.51 19.82 -6.98
N GLN A 934 -18.74 19.65 -6.51
CA GLN A 934 -19.36 18.33 -6.50
C GLN A 934 -19.82 17.96 -7.91
N TRP A 935 -19.69 16.68 -8.26
CA TRP A 935 -20.11 16.18 -9.57
C TRP A 935 -21.59 16.44 -9.86
N ASN A 936 -22.45 16.32 -8.85
CA ASN A 936 -23.88 16.59 -9.02
C ASN A 936 -24.17 18.06 -9.37
N ASP A 937 -23.42 18.99 -8.79
CA ASP A 937 -23.52 20.41 -9.14
C ASP A 937 -23.03 20.64 -10.57
N ILE A 938 -21.89 20.05 -10.95
CA ILE A 938 -21.35 20.09 -12.31
C ILE A 938 -22.38 19.59 -13.33
N VAL A 939 -22.99 18.43 -13.10
CA VAL A 939 -24.01 17.84 -13.97
C VAL A 939 -25.23 18.77 -14.08
N THR A 940 -25.72 19.27 -12.95
CA THR A 940 -26.89 20.16 -12.92
C THR A 940 -26.64 21.41 -13.75
N TYR A 941 -25.48 22.04 -13.57
CA TYR A 941 -25.10 23.24 -14.30
C TYR A 941 -24.80 22.97 -15.79
N HIS A 942 -24.14 21.86 -16.11
CA HIS A 942 -23.89 21.47 -17.50
C HIS A 942 -25.20 21.28 -18.28
N ASN A 943 -26.18 20.61 -17.67
CA ASN A 943 -27.48 20.33 -18.27
C ASN A 943 -28.35 21.59 -18.47
N GLN A 944 -28.11 22.66 -17.70
CA GLN A 944 -28.79 23.94 -17.93
C GLN A 944 -28.38 24.60 -19.26
N PHE A 945 -27.13 24.40 -19.69
CA PHE A 945 -26.58 25.02 -20.91
C PHE A 945 -26.44 24.06 -22.10
N SER A 946 -26.63 22.76 -21.86
CA SER A 946 -26.58 21.71 -22.86
C SER A 946 -27.98 21.17 -23.13
N THR A 947 -28.53 21.39 -24.32
CA THR A 947 -29.88 20.91 -24.65
C THR A 947 -29.91 19.44 -25.10
N ASN A 948 -28.77 18.75 -25.27
CA ASN A 948 -28.71 17.40 -25.86
C ASN A 948 -27.44 16.56 -25.54
N ASP A 949 -26.60 16.93 -24.57
CA ASP A 949 -25.41 16.13 -24.25
C ASP A 949 -25.74 14.97 -23.30
N SER A 950 -25.99 13.79 -23.85
CA SER A 950 -26.33 12.58 -23.09
C SER A 950 -25.13 11.91 -22.39
N LEU A 951 -23.92 12.48 -22.52
CA LEU A 951 -22.71 11.88 -21.96
C LEU A 951 -22.57 12.17 -20.46
N ILE A 952 -22.84 13.40 -20.02
CA ILE A 952 -22.68 13.84 -18.63
C ILE A 952 -23.99 13.67 -17.86
N ASN A 953 -23.97 12.83 -16.83
CA ASN A 953 -25.12 12.55 -15.97
C ASN A 953 -24.71 12.35 -14.51
N HIS A 954 -25.70 12.37 -13.61
CA HIS A 954 -25.50 12.02 -12.21
C HIS A 954 -24.96 10.60 -12.06
N LEU A 955 -24.23 10.35 -10.96
CA LEU A 955 -23.90 8.98 -10.59
C LEU A 955 -25.19 8.19 -10.34
N PRO A 956 -25.25 6.89 -10.69
CA PRO A 956 -26.46 6.07 -10.47
C PRO A 956 -26.70 5.75 -8.99
N THR A 957 -25.73 6.09 -8.12
CA THR A 957 -25.74 5.87 -6.68
C THR A 957 -25.67 7.19 -5.93
N SER A 958 -25.93 7.18 -4.63
CA SER A 958 -25.67 8.31 -3.71
C SER A 958 -24.19 8.51 -3.38
N ALA A 959 -23.28 7.88 -4.12
CA ALA A 959 -21.85 8.19 -4.03
C ALA A 959 -21.58 9.66 -4.37
N HIS A 960 -20.58 10.22 -3.71
CA HIS A 960 -20.21 11.64 -3.90
C HIS A 960 -18.83 11.73 -4.53
N LEU A 961 -18.73 12.47 -5.62
CA LEU A 961 -17.45 12.77 -6.28
C LEU A 961 -17.21 14.27 -6.19
N ASN A 962 -16.08 14.65 -5.61
CA ASN A 962 -15.58 16.02 -5.61
C ASN A 962 -14.36 16.12 -6.54
N LEU A 963 -14.28 17.21 -7.28
CA LEU A 963 -13.21 17.46 -8.25
C LEU A 963 -12.68 18.87 -8.13
N ASN A 964 -11.37 19.00 -8.26
CA ASN A 964 -10.74 20.28 -8.56
C ASN A 964 -10.92 20.63 -10.04
N VAL A 965 -11.60 21.75 -10.30
CA VAL A 965 -11.92 22.22 -11.66
C VAL A 965 -10.95 23.30 -12.16
N TYR A 966 -10.35 24.03 -11.23
CA TYR A 966 -9.34 25.06 -11.52
C TYR A 966 -8.06 24.77 -10.75
N GLU A 967 -6.98 25.42 -11.14
CA GLU A 967 -5.69 25.42 -10.44
C GLU A 967 -5.48 26.81 -9.86
N ILE A 968 -4.97 26.90 -8.63
CA ILE A 968 -4.73 28.18 -7.95
C ILE A 968 -3.22 28.36 -7.77
N TYR A 969 -2.72 29.54 -8.12
CA TYR A 969 -1.31 29.93 -8.03
C TYR A 969 -1.14 31.01 -6.98
N ILE A 970 0.05 31.07 -6.40
CA ILE A 970 0.40 32.13 -5.45
C ILE A 970 1.67 32.77 -5.96
N ASN A 971 1.55 33.98 -6.52
CA ASN A 971 2.66 34.68 -7.18
C ASN A 971 3.92 34.80 -6.31
N ALA A 972 3.76 34.93 -4.99
CA ALA A 972 4.88 35.00 -4.04
C ALA A 972 5.64 33.67 -3.88
N LEU A 973 5.04 32.53 -4.29
CA LEU A 973 5.63 31.20 -4.23
C LEU A 973 6.06 30.70 -5.61
N SER A 974 5.16 30.77 -6.60
CA SER A 974 5.43 30.40 -7.99
C SER A 974 4.36 30.94 -8.92
N SER A 975 4.78 31.46 -10.08
CA SER A 975 3.86 31.75 -11.18
C SER A 975 3.51 30.50 -11.97
N ASP A 976 4.40 29.51 -12.07
CA ASP A 976 4.29 28.44 -13.08
C ASP A 976 3.84 27.10 -12.51
N TYR A 977 3.71 27.01 -11.19
CA TYR A 977 3.31 25.80 -10.50
C TYR A 977 2.18 26.09 -9.50
N PRO A 978 1.09 25.31 -9.52
CA PRO A 978 -0.03 25.53 -8.60
C PRO A 978 0.40 25.34 -7.15
N ARG A 979 -0.23 26.08 -6.23
CA ARG A 979 0.05 26.01 -4.79
C ARG A 979 -0.07 24.60 -4.22
N GLU A 980 -0.97 23.80 -4.79
CA GLU A 980 -1.19 22.38 -4.43
C GLU A 980 0.10 21.54 -4.46
N PHE A 981 1.03 21.89 -5.34
CA PHE A 981 2.25 21.14 -5.57
C PHE A 981 3.52 21.88 -5.09
N LEU A 982 3.35 22.92 -4.27
CA LEU A 982 4.45 23.67 -3.65
C LEU A 982 4.49 23.39 -2.15
N LYS A 983 5.70 23.35 -1.56
CA LYS A 983 5.88 23.20 -0.12
C LYS A 983 6.13 24.55 0.56
N GLN A 984 5.26 24.92 1.50
CA GLN A 984 5.47 26.04 2.41
C GLN A 984 5.55 25.49 3.84
N PRO A 985 6.75 25.13 4.32
CA PRO A 985 6.87 24.48 5.62
C PRO A 985 6.52 25.44 6.77
N ILE A 986 6.13 24.86 7.90
CA ILE A 986 6.15 25.53 9.21
C ILE A 986 7.54 26.10 9.48
N ASP A 987 7.63 27.11 10.34
CA ASP A 987 8.91 27.72 10.71
C ASP A 987 9.54 27.01 11.92
N LYS A 988 8.70 26.53 12.85
CA LYS A 988 9.15 25.85 14.07
C LYS A 988 8.19 24.74 14.47
N ARG A 989 8.72 23.61 14.93
CA ARG A 989 7.94 22.47 15.42
C ARG A 989 7.94 22.44 16.95
N LEU A 990 6.78 22.23 17.55
CA LEU A 990 6.63 22.01 18.99
C LEU A 990 6.81 20.52 19.29
N LEU A 991 7.91 20.16 19.94
CA LEU A 991 8.31 18.76 20.17
C LEU A 991 7.62 18.09 21.36
N ILE A 992 6.92 18.87 22.17
CA ILE A 992 6.22 18.46 23.41
C ILE A 992 4.84 19.14 23.40
N ALA A 993 4.03 18.78 22.41
CA ALA A 993 2.72 19.37 22.17
C ALA A 993 1.70 18.29 21.82
N ASP A 994 0.49 18.44 22.34
CA ASP A 994 -0.61 17.47 22.22
C ASP A 994 -1.86 18.15 21.64
N TYR A 995 -2.52 17.47 20.71
CA TYR A 995 -3.78 17.90 20.09
C TYR A 995 -4.90 18.13 21.09
N PHE A 996 -4.88 17.41 22.22
CA PHE A 996 -5.91 17.48 23.25
C PHE A 996 -5.51 18.35 24.45
N ASN A 997 -4.29 18.92 24.44
CA ASN A 997 -3.82 19.92 25.39
C ASN A 997 -3.25 21.15 24.66
N ILE A 998 -4.12 21.86 23.95
CA ILE A 998 -3.73 23.03 23.16
C ILE A 998 -3.11 24.14 24.02
N GLN A 999 -3.55 24.27 25.27
CA GLN A 999 -3.08 25.31 26.19
C GLN A 999 -1.57 25.21 26.45
N GLN A 1000 -1.03 23.99 26.60
CA GLN A 1000 0.41 23.79 26.74
C GLN A 1000 1.17 24.31 25.51
N SER A 1001 0.64 24.05 24.32
CA SER A 1001 1.25 24.52 23.06
C SER A 1001 1.24 26.05 22.96
N LEU A 1002 0.15 26.67 23.41
CA LEU A 1002 0.02 28.13 23.45
C LEU A 1002 1.00 28.76 24.44
N GLU A 1003 1.16 28.19 25.64
CA GLU A 1003 2.16 28.63 26.62
C GLU A 1003 3.59 28.56 26.05
N MET A 1004 3.93 27.47 25.35
CA MET A 1004 5.24 27.33 24.71
C MET A 1004 5.50 28.42 23.66
N ILE A 1005 4.49 28.80 22.88
CA ILE A 1005 4.60 29.90 21.90
C ILE A 1005 4.83 31.23 22.63
N ILE A 1006 4.07 31.48 23.70
CA ILE A 1006 4.15 32.70 24.50
C ILE A 1006 5.53 32.85 25.13
N ASP A 1007 6.04 31.78 25.74
CA ASP A 1007 7.37 31.71 26.32
C ASP A 1007 8.47 31.95 25.29
N ASP A 1008 8.32 31.43 24.07
CA ASP A 1008 9.33 31.53 23.03
C ASP A 1008 9.53 32.98 22.57
N TYR A 1009 8.43 33.70 22.27
CA TYR A 1009 8.57 35.09 21.83
C TYR A 1009 8.80 36.08 22.97
N THR A 1010 8.38 35.78 24.20
CA THR A 1010 8.73 36.62 25.36
C THR A 1010 10.23 36.52 25.67
N ARG A 1011 10.84 35.35 25.48
CA ARG A 1011 12.30 35.18 25.51
C ARG A 1011 13.01 35.89 24.37
N SER A 1012 12.50 35.80 23.14
CA SER A 1012 13.13 36.52 22.01
C SER A 1012 13.07 38.04 22.16
N ASN A 1013 11.98 38.57 22.74
CA ASN A 1013 11.81 40.00 22.99
C ASN A 1013 12.58 40.51 24.23
N SER A 1014 12.96 39.63 25.16
CA SER A 1014 13.83 40.00 26.29
C SER A 1014 15.33 39.92 25.95
N GLN A 1015 15.71 39.08 24.98
CA GLN A 1015 17.09 39.00 24.47
C GLN A 1015 17.48 40.17 23.55
N THR A 1016 16.54 40.90 22.96
CA THR A 1016 16.83 42.13 22.19
C THR A 1016 17.16 43.36 23.05
N LEU A 1017 17.01 43.28 24.38
CA LEU A 1017 17.36 44.36 25.31
C LEU A 1017 18.75 44.20 25.97
N THR A 1018 19.51 43.15 25.66
CA THR A 1018 20.80 42.87 26.32
C THR A 1018 21.88 42.31 25.39
N VAL A 1019 22.05 42.89 24.19
CA VAL A 1019 23.27 42.66 23.40
C VAL A 1019 23.93 43.98 23.04
N ASN A 1020 24.50 44.61 24.07
CA ASN A 1020 25.65 45.48 23.90
C ASN A 1020 26.52 45.39 25.15
N SER A 1021 27.24 44.28 25.32
CA SER A 1021 28.53 44.21 26.03
C SER A 1021 29.03 42.77 26.16
N SER A 1022 30.26 42.57 25.68
CA SER A 1022 31.28 41.72 26.32
C SER A 1022 31.28 40.20 26.08
N PHE A 1023 32.25 39.83 25.23
CA PHE A 1023 33.38 38.94 25.53
C PHE A 1023 33.35 37.43 25.21
N LYS A 1024 34.38 37.10 24.42
CA LYS A 1024 35.08 35.84 24.18
C LYS A 1024 35.46 35.03 25.45
N MET A 1025 35.73 33.73 25.19
CA MET A 1025 36.64 32.77 25.88
C MET A 1025 36.08 32.11 27.18
N ILE A 1026 36.24 30.82 27.52
CA ILE A 1026 37.17 29.71 27.20
C ILE A 1026 36.58 28.35 27.71
N ILE A 1027 36.74 27.27 26.92
CA ILE A 1027 37.18 25.86 27.20
C ILE A 1027 36.90 25.18 28.56
N PHE A 1028 36.30 23.96 28.59
CA PHE A 1028 36.90 22.70 29.14
C PHE A 1028 36.09 21.38 28.92
N ASN A 1029 36.74 20.43 28.22
CA ASN A 1029 36.80 18.95 28.31
C ASN A 1029 35.61 18.09 28.82
N VAL A 1030 35.14 17.10 28.05
CA VAL A 1030 35.61 15.69 27.95
C VAL A 1030 35.44 14.90 29.25
N PHE A 1031 34.45 13.98 29.26
CA PHE A 1031 34.29 12.70 29.97
C PHE A 1031 32.76 12.45 30.06
N LEU A 1032 32.13 11.71 29.16
CA LEU A 1032 31.98 10.26 29.29
C LEU A 1032 31.44 9.67 27.97
N ARG A 1033 32.34 9.03 27.22
CA ARG A 1033 32.03 7.83 26.44
C ARG A 1033 32.17 6.63 27.40
N ILE A 1034 31.40 5.59 27.12
CA ILE A 1034 31.32 4.25 27.77
C ILE A 1034 30.16 4.14 28.75
N LEU A 1035 29.00 3.72 28.26
CA LEU A 1035 28.24 2.54 28.71
C LEU A 1035 26.86 2.53 28.02
N PHE A 1036 26.77 1.78 26.92
CA PHE A 1036 25.82 0.66 26.70
C PHE A 1036 25.65 0.40 25.19
N MET A 1037 26.21 -0.74 24.78
CA MET A 1037 25.89 -1.44 23.54
C MET A 1037 24.55 -2.20 23.70
N LYS A 1038 23.96 -2.54 22.55
CA LYS A 1038 22.87 -3.53 22.29
C LYS A 1038 21.46 -3.01 22.58
N PHE A 1039 20.47 -3.03 21.68
CA PHE A 1039 20.24 -3.74 20.41
C PHE A 1039 19.49 -2.81 19.42
N SER A 1040 19.96 -2.75 18.18
CA SER A 1040 19.29 -2.24 16.97
C SER A 1040 19.94 -3.04 15.82
N ASP A 1041 19.32 -3.48 14.73
CA ASP A 1041 18.02 -3.27 14.14
C ASP A 1041 17.66 -4.53 13.34
N SER A 1042 16.41 -4.96 13.38
CA SER A 1042 15.84 -5.84 12.36
C SER A 1042 14.83 -5.04 11.55
N MET A 1043 15.31 -4.34 10.51
CA MET A 1043 14.45 -3.85 9.43
C MET A 1043 13.75 -5.04 8.73
N PRO A 1044 12.53 -4.85 8.18
CA PRO A 1044 11.90 -5.83 7.33
C PRO A 1044 12.60 -5.90 5.96
N CYS A 1045 12.78 -7.12 5.46
CA CYS A 1045 12.79 -7.39 4.01
C CYS A 1045 11.32 -7.42 3.55
#